data_AF-A0A949JRT3-F1
#
_entry.id   AF-A0A949JRT3-F1
#
_cell.length_a   1.000
_cell.length_b   1.000
_cell.length_c   1.000
_cell.angle_alpha   90.00
_cell.angle_beta   90.00
_cell.angle_gamma   90.00
#
_symmetry.space_group_name_H-M   'P 1'
#
loop_
_entity.id
_entity.type
_entity.pdbx_description
1 polymer ?
#
loop_
_entity_poly.entity_id
_entity_poly.type
_entity_poly.pdbx_seq_one_letter_code
_entity_poly.pdbx_strand_id
1 'polypeptide(L)'
;MKNSPVDSRKIIILALAALTLLSTSVVGEVREESQEDRIARINKEIAEKGQHWTAGKTGIGSLSYDERRAMMGLRPMSDAEWSSLPRVELTVSAALPESYDWRGLNGVSPAKNQGSCGSCWAFATIGQLESFALIYDQRLLDLSEQAIMACNGADQGCNGGFLSTAYDVFYNYGAVDESCMPYEARDGVTCDMYSCEVLATIDGYYSVSPTVDQIKQAIYDYGPVACGMFAHDNLSNYISGCYSADYPDGPNHGVLLIGWDDSACGGDGAWIMKNSWGEGWGYDGIGYIQYNVCSIGVFPYYIDYHESTVLVHVDTPDGGEELSIGEEFDITWSISRQTPDSISVLLSLNSGMSYDSIIVNGLSGTSENYLWTVPELPVTTARIKVIAYYENTTGGYDFSDADFRIIGPPYRYVSPTGGNVYPYTLPRWAATSIQVAADVADPGDTIMVEGNHTYTAGVTVTTPLWLLGGWDSDYSVRDPETNSTTISSVGSPISFMNTLFVNCGVDGFILINGTGRSAQLPETGAYGGGIFSYRASPVIRNNIIRNCGYTSVSAFSGGGAIACHDGTVTIENNIIEDNRAQCGGGIYLYDVTATITGNTITGSTCHAEYTGTKDGGGIYVLYSTATLSDNMIGTNTGFRSGGGIYGRFSTIVMSGDTVSANTASFGGAGIYTERSGLDIAHGVIVENISTSQAGGLFVRWGHLDIQNTIIALNESSSIGGGIYADSCWGSIVNNTVDDNSATFAGGNVFLNSMEATEFINNLVTFGQGYGFQASSLDNISFSYNNVYGNTPAEYLIVTPDSTNSSRAPHYADAVTLDYHPGMHSGAIDTGDPTGPADPDGSRADQGAFGGATAHFTAPDYITGLTATVIPSTTTPDSIRLDWDACTSEFDQYVIYASWHDGFLPADSCSYLPNPTTESYIYMPYSGCHFFRVAAVNSSGYSGGFSNQAGACIGADGISPEVTVVYPNGGEFIETGDTVYVSWIATDNVGIDSLSIWFSVNAGTDYSLLSGGEANDSTFMWIAPVATSDSCLIKIVAYDAALNEGEDSSNDLFSVKDLTDVEDDEDQPDIPVLATSLEQNYPNPFNGHTTLAYTVAEKCAVEMRIFDTAGRQIRTLENRDRAPGRHIVTWNGKDDAGRPVTSGVYFCRIKAGKFRQTRKIIYLR
;
A
#
# COMPACT_ATOMS: atom_id res chain seq x y z
N MET A 1 -58.27 -57.31 68.56
CA MET A 1 -58.31 -55.85 68.76
C MET A 1 -56.90 -55.33 68.58
N LYS A 2 -56.66 -54.29 67.75
CA LYS A 2 -55.40 -53.52 67.58
C LYS A 2 -54.13 -54.30 67.15
N ASN A 3 -53.10 -53.75 66.49
CA ASN A 3 -52.92 -52.70 65.45
C ASN A 3 -51.54 -52.96 64.75
N SER A 4 -51.19 -52.29 63.64
CA SER A 4 -50.04 -52.62 62.74
C SER A 4 -49.62 -51.43 61.83
N PRO A 5 -48.47 -51.42 61.07
CA PRO A 5 -47.14 -52.09 61.15
C PRO A 5 -45.96 -51.02 61.14
N VAL A 6 -44.62 -51.20 61.01
CA VAL A 6 -43.63 -52.30 60.75
C VAL A 6 -43.36 -52.59 59.24
N ASP A 7 -42.16 -52.78 58.62
CA ASP A 7 -40.69 -52.57 58.84
C ASP A 7 -39.94 -52.92 57.49
N SER A 8 -38.62 -52.82 57.18
CA SER A 8 -37.42 -52.06 57.64
C SER A 8 -36.18 -52.26 56.70
N ARG A 9 -35.22 -51.31 56.70
CA ARG A 9 -33.72 -51.46 56.56
C ARG A 9 -33.00 -52.07 55.30
N LYS A 10 -32.02 -51.27 54.82
CA LYS A 10 -30.58 -51.59 54.50
C LYS A 10 -30.10 -52.21 53.15
N ILE A 11 -28.99 -51.60 52.67
CA ILE A 11 -27.72 -52.20 52.12
C ILE A 11 -27.45 -52.29 50.59
N ILE A 12 -26.42 -51.51 50.18
CA ILE A 12 -25.32 -51.72 49.19
C ILE A 12 -25.58 -51.87 47.67
N ILE A 13 -24.93 -50.96 46.92
CA ILE A 13 -24.15 -51.03 45.66
C ILE A 13 -24.27 -52.29 44.75
N LEU A 14 -24.22 -52.01 43.44
CA LEU A 14 -23.90 -52.85 42.27
C LEU A 14 -25.04 -53.63 41.59
N ALA A 15 -25.24 -53.27 40.31
CA ALA A 15 -25.89 -54.02 39.23
C ALA A 15 -27.32 -54.55 39.43
N LEU A 16 -28.21 -54.17 38.49
CA LEU A 16 -28.57 -55.10 37.42
C LEU A 16 -29.19 -54.38 36.22
N ALA A 17 -28.66 -54.64 35.02
CA ALA A 17 -29.40 -54.49 33.77
C ALA A 17 -29.80 -55.91 33.31
N ALA A 18 -31.08 -56.28 33.46
CA ALA A 18 -31.69 -57.46 32.83
C ALA A 18 -33.19 -57.59 33.21
N LEU A 19 -34.10 -56.97 32.45
CA LEU A 19 -35.07 -57.69 31.61
C LEU A 19 -35.98 -56.71 30.86
N THR A 20 -35.67 -56.48 29.59
CA THR A 20 -36.72 -56.33 28.58
C THR A 20 -37.38 -57.69 28.36
N LEU A 21 -38.72 -57.75 28.36
CA LEU A 21 -39.56 -58.47 27.37
C LEU A 21 -41.02 -58.68 27.83
N LEU A 22 -41.94 -58.48 26.87
CA LEU A 22 -43.28 -59.08 26.77
C LEU A 22 -44.38 -58.70 27.77
N SER A 23 -45.00 -57.54 27.52
CA SER A 23 -46.48 -57.46 27.50
C SER A 23 -46.96 -56.51 26.41
N THR A 24 -47.20 -57.03 25.20
CA THR A 24 -47.81 -56.28 24.10
C THR A 24 -49.34 -56.36 24.15
N SER A 25 -50.01 -55.20 24.13
CA SER A 25 -51.23 -54.87 23.36
C SER A 25 -52.15 -53.87 24.07
N VAL A 26 -52.85 -53.05 23.27
CA VAL A 26 -53.94 -52.13 23.66
C VAL A 26 -53.55 -50.99 24.61
N VAL A 27 -52.68 -50.10 24.13
CA VAL A 27 -52.99 -48.67 24.19
C VAL A 27 -53.50 -48.30 22.80
N GLY A 28 -54.66 -47.64 22.71
CA GLY A 28 -55.16 -47.12 21.44
C GLY A 28 -54.50 -45.77 21.16
N GLU A 29 -53.97 -45.58 19.94
CA GLU A 29 -53.54 -44.27 19.47
C GLU A 29 -54.75 -43.34 19.46
N VAL A 30 -54.70 -42.27 20.26
CA VAL A 30 -55.59 -41.12 20.07
C VAL A 30 -55.08 -40.41 18.83
N ARG A 31 -55.70 -40.67 17.68
CA ARG A 31 -55.49 -39.86 16.49
C ARG A 31 -55.99 -38.45 16.77
N GLU A 32 -55.18 -37.46 16.44
CA GLU A 32 -55.60 -36.06 16.47
C GLU A 32 -56.76 -35.83 15.47
N GLU A 33 -57.61 -34.84 15.79
CA GLU A 33 -58.67 -34.37 14.89
C GLU A 33 -58.03 -33.77 13.64
N SER A 34 -58.40 -34.24 12.44
CA SER A 34 -57.83 -33.69 11.21
C SER A 34 -58.22 -32.22 11.04
N GLN A 35 -57.39 -31.43 10.36
CA GLN A 35 -57.69 -30.01 10.12
C GLN A 35 -59.07 -29.84 9.45
N GLU A 36 -59.46 -30.74 8.55
CA GLU A 36 -60.74 -30.69 7.85
C GLU A 36 -61.92 -31.05 8.78
N ASP A 37 -61.78 -32.07 9.62
CA ASP A 37 -62.78 -32.41 10.64
C ASP A 37 -62.96 -31.26 11.64
N ARG A 38 -61.85 -30.64 12.09
CA ARG A 38 -61.87 -29.49 13.01
C ARG A 38 -62.55 -28.27 12.39
N ILE A 39 -62.23 -27.94 11.14
CA ILE A 39 -62.89 -26.84 10.40
C ILE A 39 -64.38 -27.13 10.22
N ALA A 40 -64.77 -28.37 9.92
CA ALA A 40 -66.18 -28.77 9.80
C ALA A 40 -66.91 -28.65 11.15
N ARG A 41 -66.27 -29.04 12.26
CA ARG A 41 -66.80 -28.87 13.62
C ARG A 41 -66.96 -27.39 13.99
N ILE A 42 -65.93 -26.56 13.78
CA ILE A 42 -66.00 -25.13 14.11
C ILE A 42 -67.09 -24.43 13.28
N ASN A 43 -67.17 -24.65 11.96
CA ASN A 43 -68.23 -24.06 11.14
C ASN A 43 -69.64 -24.54 11.54
N LYS A 44 -69.78 -25.78 12.04
CA LYS A 44 -71.04 -26.24 12.63
C LYS A 44 -71.36 -25.49 13.93
N GLU A 45 -70.39 -25.31 14.82
CA GLU A 45 -70.58 -24.55 16.07
C GLU A 45 -70.95 -23.08 15.80
N ILE A 46 -70.32 -22.43 14.81
CA ILE A 46 -70.65 -21.08 14.33
C ILE A 46 -72.13 -21.02 13.92
N ALA A 47 -72.57 -21.95 13.06
CA ALA A 47 -73.95 -21.99 12.57
C ALA A 47 -74.97 -22.32 13.67
N GLU A 48 -74.63 -23.19 14.63
CA GLU A 48 -75.48 -23.51 15.79
C GLU A 48 -75.56 -22.36 16.80
N LYS A 49 -74.52 -21.52 16.90
CA LYS A 49 -74.48 -20.30 17.74
C LYS A 49 -75.03 -19.06 17.03
N GLY A 50 -75.29 -19.12 15.72
CA GLY A 50 -75.77 -17.99 14.91
C GLY A 50 -74.71 -16.92 14.59
N GLN A 51 -73.43 -17.27 14.68
CA GLN A 51 -72.31 -16.33 14.52
C GLN A 51 -72.04 -15.97 13.04
N HIS A 52 -71.30 -14.87 12.82
CA HIS A 52 -71.11 -14.26 11.50
C HIS A 52 -69.64 -14.19 11.05
N TRP A 53 -68.88 -15.27 11.31
CA TRP A 53 -67.54 -15.52 10.77
C TRP A 53 -67.44 -16.89 10.10
N THR A 54 -66.35 -17.13 9.38
CA THR A 54 -66.06 -18.42 8.73
C THR A 54 -64.74 -18.99 9.22
N ALA A 55 -64.71 -20.30 9.51
CA ALA A 55 -63.49 -21.03 9.78
C ALA A 55 -62.98 -21.75 8.51
N GLY A 56 -61.67 -21.78 8.31
CA GLY A 56 -61.01 -22.34 7.13
C GLY A 56 -59.59 -22.84 7.42
N LYS A 57 -58.87 -23.15 6.33
CA LYS A 57 -57.47 -23.57 6.39
C LYS A 57 -56.59 -22.32 6.47
N THR A 58 -55.68 -22.32 7.43
CA THR A 58 -54.72 -21.25 7.75
C THR A 58 -53.38 -21.89 8.14
N GLY A 59 -52.31 -21.10 8.19
CA GLY A 59 -50.98 -21.55 8.62
C GLY A 59 -50.99 -22.12 10.04
N ILE A 60 -51.23 -21.26 11.04
CA ILE A 60 -51.40 -21.65 12.46
C ILE A 60 -52.45 -22.75 12.67
N GLY A 61 -53.53 -22.74 11.88
CA GLY A 61 -54.58 -23.74 11.95
C GLY A 61 -54.13 -25.14 11.48
N SER A 62 -52.97 -25.31 10.85
CA SER A 62 -52.44 -26.62 10.42
C SER A 62 -51.66 -27.38 11.51
N LEU A 63 -51.20 -26.68 12.54
CA LEU A 63 -50.39 -27.21 13.64
C LEU A 63 -51.18 -28.16 14.57
N SER A 64 -50.50 -28.81 15.51
CA SER A 64 -51.13 -29.48 16.66
C SER A 64 -51.75 -28.47 17.65
N TYR A 65 -52.45 -28.97 18.68
CA TYR A 65 -53.00 -28.13 19.75
C TYR A 65 -51.89 -27.50 20.60
N ASP A 66 -50.86 -28.27 20.97
CA ASP A 66 -49.80 -27.79 21.87
C ASP A 66 -48.87 -26.78 21.17
N GLU A 67 -48.59 -26.96 19.86
CA GLU A 67 -47.86 -25.97 19.06
C GLU A 67 -48.63 -24.64 18.94
N ARG A 68 -49.95 -24.68 18.67
CA ARG A 68 -50.77 -23.46 18.70
C ARG A 68 -50.74 -22.78 20.06
N ARG A 69 -50.77 -23.56 21.14
CA ARG A 69 -50.73 -23.04 22.50
C ARG A 69 -49.39 -22.39 22.83
N ALA A 70 -48.28 -22.90 22.29
CA ALA A 70 -46.94 -22.32 22.47
C ALA A 70 -46.80 -20.90 21.86
N MET A 71 -47.58 -20.58 20.83
CA MET A 71 -47.62 -19.23 20.23
C MET A 71 -48.28 -18.17 21.14
N MET A 72 -49.09 -18.60 22.12
CA MET A 72 -49.88 -17.71 22.97
C MET A 72 -49.11 -17.32 24.24
N GLY A 73 -48.15 -16.40 24.06
CA GLY A 73 -47.18 -16.01 25.09
C GLY A 73 -47.33 -14.62 25.71
N LEU A 74 -48.43 -13.89 25.51
CA LEU A 74 -48.62 -12.65 26.28
C LEU A 74 -48.86 -13.02 27.76
N ARG A 75 -47.99 -12.56 28.66
CA ARG A 75 -48.11 -12.81 30.10
C ARG A 75 -49.18 -11.88 30.70
N PRO A 76 -50.17 -12.40 31.45
CA PRO A 76 -51.18 -11.57 32.09
C PRO A 76 -50.55 -10.77 33.24
N MET A 77 -50.71 -9.45 33.20
CA MET A 77 -50.24 -8.51 34.23
C MET A 77 -51.28 -8.39 35.36
N SER A 78 -50.85 -8.18 36.61
CA SER A 78 -51.78 -7.92 37.72
C SER A 78 -52.25 -6.46 37.77
N ASP A 79 -53.41 -6.22 38.39
CA ASP A 79 -53.96 -4.85 38.58
C ASP A 79 -52.95 -3.88 39.21
N ALA A 80 -52.05 -4.37 40.08
CA ALA A 80 -51.07 -3.56 40.78
C ALA A 80 -49.87 -3.18 39.88
N GLU A 81 -49.42 -4.08 39.02
CA GLU A 81 -48.39 -3.81 38.01
C GLU A 81 -48.95 -2.86 36.94
N TRP A 82 -50.15 -3.14 36.43
CA TRP A 82 -50.83 -2.29 35.45
C TRP A 82 -51.07 -0.86 35.98
N SER A 83 -51.47 -0.73 37.25
CA SER A 83 -51.65 0.57 37.91
C SER A 83 -50.35 1.33 38.23
N SER A 84 -49.18 0.75 37.96
CA SER A 84 -47.87 1.38 38.20
C SER A 84 -47.27 2.04 36.96
N LEU A 85 -47.82 1.77 35.77
CA LEU A 85 -47.35 2.30 34.50
C LEU A 85 -47.80 3.76 34.26
N PRO A 86 -47.10 4.52 33.40
CA PRO A 86 -47.57 5.84 32.95
C PRO A 86 -48.94 5.69 32.27
N ARG A 87 -50.00 6.27 32.84
CA ARG A 87 -51.38 6.11 32.37
C ARG A 87 -52.05 7.45 32.08
N VAL A 88 -52.77 7.52 30.97
CA VAL A 88 -53.53 8.69 30.54
C VAL A 88 -55.02 8.33 30.40
N GLU A 89 -55.90 9.17 30.94
CA GLU A 89 -57.33 9.16 30.63
C GLU A 89 -57.56 10.20 29.53
N LEU A 90 -57.89 9.75 28.32
CA LEU A 90 -58.08 10.64 27.17
C LEU A 90 -59.43 11.37 27.24
N THR A 91 -59.52 12.54 26.61
CA THR A 91 -60.78 13.29 26.53
C THR A 91 -61.59 12.79 25.34
N VAL A 92 -62.43 11.76 25.59
CA VAL A 92 -63.30 11.16 24.56
C VAL A 92 -64.14 12.22 23.85
N SER A 93 -63.97 12.29 22.53
CA SER A 93 -64.72 13.15 21.62
C SER A 93 -66.06 12.51 21.26
N ALA A 94 -67.15 13.26 21.40
CA ALA A 94 -68.49 12.85 20.96
C ALA A 94 -68.68 12.91 19.42
N ALA A 95 -67.59 12.95 18.65
CA ALA A 95 -67.56 13.16 17.19
C ALA A 95 -66.59 12.23 16.45
N LEU A 96 -66.14 11.12 17.07
CA LEU A 96 -65.41 10.06 16.38
C LEU A 96 -66.27 9.43 15.26
N PRO A 97 -65.69 9.00 14.13
CA PRO A 97 -66.43 8.37 13.05
C PRO A 97 -66.95 6.96 13.40
N GLU A 98 -68.02 6.52 12.74
CA GLU A 98 -68.61 5.17 12.93
C GLU A 98 -67.63 4.05 12.52
N SER A 99 -66.67 4.33 11.64
CA SER A 99 -65.56 3.43 11.31
C SER A 99 -64.28 4.21 11.01
N TYR A 100 -63.14 3.58 11.27
CA TYR A 100 -61.81 4.14 11.05
C TYR A 100 -60.80 3.00 10.83
N ASP A 101 -59.86 3.14 9.90
CA ASP A 101 -58.92 2.07 9.53
C ASP A 101 -57.62 2.69 8.99
N TRP A 102 -56.52 2.51 9.73
CA TRP A 102 -55.21 3.08 9.37
C TRP A 102 -54.66 2.55 8.04
N ARG A 103 -55.12 1.39 7.54
CA ARG A 103 -54.75 0.89 6.19
C ARG A 103 -55.26 1.81 5.08
N GLY A 104 -56.38 2.49 5.29
CA GLY A 104 -56.90 3.51 4.37
C GLY A 104 -56.06 4.79 4.32
N LEU A 105 -55.05 4.91 5.19
CA LEU A 105 -54.14 6.05 5.35
C LEU A 105 -52.66 5.65 5.27
N ASN A 106 -52.36 4.45 4.75
CA ASN A 106 -51.02 3.85 4.67
C ASN A 106 -50.28 3.61 6.01
N GLY A 107 -50.96 3.74 7.15
CA GLY A 107 -50.35 3.69 8.49
C GLY A 107 -50.18 2.28 9.09
N VAL A 108 -50.03 1.23 8.28
CA VAL A 108 -49.95 -0.17 8.74
C VAL A 108 -49.04 -1.01 7.84
N SER A 109 -47.95 -1.54 8.39
CA SER A 109 -47.03 -2.48 7.72
C SER A 109 -47.66 -3.89 7.53
N PRO A 110 -47.15 -4.71 6.58
CA PRO A 110 -47.64 -6.08 6.34
C PRO A 110 -47.64 -7.03 7.55
N ALA A 111 -48.38 -8.14 7.46
CA ALA A 111 -48.61 -9.04 8.59
C ALA A 111 -47.56 -10.17 8.70
N LYS A 112 -46.56 -9.95 9.57
CA LYS A 112 -45.51 -10.93 9.91
C LYS A 112 -46.03 -12.20 10.60
N ASN A 113 -45.14 -13.18 10.80
CA ASN A 113 -45.46 -14.49 11.37
C ASN A 113 -44.51 -14.89 12.50
N GLN A 114 -45.03 -15.00 13.73
CA GLN A 114 -44.28 -15.34 14.94
C GLN A 114 -43.76 -16.79 15.01
N GLY A 115 -44.09 -17.65 14.03
CA GLY A 115 -43.63 -19.05 14.02
C GLY A 115 -44.13 -19.83 15.24
N SER A 116 -43.31 -20.74 15.78
CA SER A 116 -43.69 -21.65 16.89
C SER A 116 -43.51 -21.05 18.30
N CYS A 117 -43.26 -19.74 18.40
CA CYS A 117 -42.74 -19.07 19.58
C CYS A 117 -43.78 -18.14 20.22
N GLY A 118 -43.82 -18.06 21.56
CA GLY A 118 -44.71 -17.19 22.35
C GLY A 118 -44.38 -15.69 22.32
N SER A 119 -43.87 -15.18 21.21
CA SER A 119 -43.31 -13.84 21.01
C SER A 119 -44.32 -12.76 20.60
N CYS A 120 -45.61 -13.07 20.53
CA CYS A 120 -46.68 -12.12 20.14
C CYS A 120 -46.67 -10.76 20.87
N TRP A 121 -46.08 -10.70 22.06
CA TRP A 121 -45.86 -9.46 22.82
C TRP A 121 -44.84 -8.52 22.16
N ALA A 122 -43.83 -9.04 21.45
CA ALA A 122 -42.87 -8.26 20.65
C ALA A 122 -43.47 -7.85 19.29
N PHE A 123 -44.15 -8.78 18.58
CA PHE A 123 -44.82 -8.49 17.30
C PHE A 123 -45.87 -7.38 17.42
N ALA A 124 -46.63 -7.35 18.52
CA ALA A 124 -47.65 -6.32 18.74
C ALA A 124 -47.04 -4.91 18.92
N THR A 125 -45.85 -4.81 19.51
CA THR A 125 -45.16 -3.53 19.72
C THR A 125 -44.29 -3.11 18.54
N ILE A 126 -43.65 -4.05 17.83
CA ILE A 126 -42.97 -3.78 16.56
C ILE A 126 -43.97 -3.27 15.53
N GLY A 127 -45.07 -3.99 15.32
CA GLY A 127 -46.10 -3.58 14.37
C GLY A 127 -46.71 -2.20 14.70
N GLN A 128 -46.66 -1.76 15.95
CA GLN A 128 -47.02 -0.39 16.33
C GLN A 128 -45.93 0.61 15.93
N LEU A 129 -44.66 0.34 16.22
CA LEU A 129 -43.55 1.23 15.87
C LEU A 129 -43.39 1.39 14.35
N GLU A 130 -43.53 0.31 13.59
CA GLU A 130 -43.58 0.33 12.12
C GLU A 130 -44.76 1.17 11.61
N SER A 131 -45.94 1.02 12.22
CA SER A 131 -47.11 1.87 11.93
C SER A 131 -46.83 3.35 12.18
N PHE A 132 -46.11 3.72 13.25
CA PHE A 132 -45.79 5.11 13.54
C PHE A 132 -44.69 5.64 12.61
N ALA A 133 -43.67 4.85 12.26
CA ALA A 133 -42.69 5.22 11.23
C ALA A 133 -43.35 5.53 9.88
N LEU A 134 -44.36 4.73 9.48
CA LEU A 134 -45.20 4.98 8.30
C LEU A 134 -46.06 6.25 8.42
N ILE A 135 -46.70 6.48 9.57
CA ILE A 135 -47.61 7.63 9.76
C ILE A 135 -46.84 8.95 9.83
N TYR A 136 -45.72 8.99 10.56
CA TYR A 136 -45.01 10.23 10.89
C TYR A 136 -43.81 10.47 9.98
N ASP A 137 -43.02 9.46 9.64
CA ASP A 137 -41.82 9.62 8.78
C ASP A 137 -41.99 9.04 7.37
N GLN A 138 -43.17 8.49 7.04
CA GLN A 138 -43.48 7.89 5.73
C GLN A 138 -42.62 6.68 5.32
N ARG A 139 -41.80 6.15 6.25
CA ARG A 139 -40.86 5.03 6.02
C ARG A 139 -41.51 3.67 6.32
N LEU A 140 -41.47 2.75 5.36
CA LEU A 140 -41.83 1.34 5.57
C LEU A 140 -40.64 0.57 6.16
N LEU A 141 -40.59 0.48 7.48
CA LEU A 141 -39.54 -0.28 8.18
C LEU A 141 -39.98 -1.72 8.46
N ASP A 142 -39.05 -2.67 8.34
CA ASP A 142 -39.19 -4.06 8.80
C ASP A 142 -38.29 -4.24 10.04
N LEU A 143 -38.85 -4.07 11.25
CA LEU A 143 -38.06 -3.94 12.48
C LEU A 143 -37.97 -5.28 13.24
N SER A 144 -36.81 -5.56 13.84
CA SER A 144 -36.53 -6.86 14.45
C SER A 144 -37.35 -7.16 15.72
N GLU A 145 -38.22 -8.17 15.65
CA GLU A 145 -38.80 -8.81 16.83
C GLU A 145 -37.76 -9.60 17.65
N GLN A 146 -36.71 -10.13 17.02
CA GLN A 146 -35.69 -10.93 17.69
C GLN A 146 -34.77 -10.08 18.58
N ALA A 147 -34.49 -8.84 18.19
CA ALA A 147 -33.76 -7.87 19.01
C ALA A 147 -34.48 -7.64 20.35
N ILE A 148 -35.82 -7.50 20.35
CA ILE A 148 -36.59 -7.43 21.60
C ILE A 148 -36.39 -8.69 22.43
N MET A 149 -36.51 -9.86 21.84
CA MET A 149 -36.39 -11.14 22.58
C MET A 149 -34.97 -11.40 23.12
N ALA A 150 -33.92 -10.95 22.43
CA ALA A 150 -32.54 -11.19 22.81
C ALA A 150 -31.96 -10.11 23.74
N CYS A 151 -32.39 -8.85 23.58
CA CYS A 151 -31.80 -7.69 24.25
C CYS A 151 -32.66 -7.08 25.38
N ASN A 152 -33.94 -7.45 25.49
CA ASN A 152 -34.72 -7.18 26.70
C ASN A 152 -34.10 -7.97 27.88
N GLY A 153 -33.44 -7.26 28.81
CA GLY A 153 -32.73 -7.85 29.96
C GLY A 153 -33.61 -8.53 31.03
N ALA A 154 -34.84 -8.90 30.69
CA ALA A 154 -35.78 -9.63 31.54
C ALA A 154 -35.93 -11.10 31.11
N ASP A 155 -36.42 -11.95 32.02
CA ASP A 155 -36.64 -13.39 31.79
C ASP A 155 -37.87 -13.65 30.89
N GLN A 156 -37.76 -13.30 29.61
CA GLN A 156 -38.83 -13.26 28.61
C GLN A 156 -38.35 -13.82 27.25
N GLY A 157 -39.29 -14.23 26.39
CA GLY A 157 -38.96 -14.85 25.09
C GLY A 157 -40.12 -15.66 24.50
N CYS A 158 -39.83 -16.83 23.95
CA CYS A 158 -40.83 -17.80 23.48
C CYS A 158 -41.65 -18.42 24.62
N ASN A 159 -41.13 -18.36 25.86
CA ASN A 159 -41.89 -18.63 27.08
C ASN A 159 -42.70 -17.39 27.55
N GLY A 160 -42.99 -16.47 26.63
CA GLY A 160 -43.83 -15.32 26.80
C GLY A 160 -43.17 -14.07 27.38
N GLY A 161 -43.90 -12.97 27.38
CA GLY A 161 -43.46 -11.65 27.85
C GLY A 161 -44.58 -10.61 27.96
N PHE A 162 -44.22 -9.35 28.20
CA PHE A 162 -45.12 -8.21 28.40
C PHE A 162 -44.84 -7.09 27.38
N LEU A 163 -45.92 -6.41 26.93
CA LEU A 163 -45.82 -5.28 25.98
C LEU A 163 -44.93 -4.14 26.49
N SER A 164 -45.06 -3.76 27.78
CA SER A 164 -44.26 -2.68 28.39
C SER A 164 -42.76 -2.87 28.21
N THR A 165 -42.27 -4.08 28.45
CA THR A 165 -40.84 -4.42 28.37
C THR A 165 -40.32 -4.62 26.94
N ALA A 166 -41.19 -4.60 25.94
CA ALA A 166 -40.76 -4.48 24.54
C ALA A 166 -40.50 -3.00 24.19
N TYR A 167 -41.38 -2.08 24.61
CA TYR A 167 -41.14 -0.64 24.45
C TYR A 167 -39.88 -0.16 25.18
N ASP A 168 -39.56 -0.75 26.35
CA ASP A 168 -38.33 -0.45 27.07
C ASP A 168 -37.06 -0.65 26.19
N VAL A 169 -37.09 -1.53 25.19
CA VAL A 169 -35.97 -1.70 24.23
C VAL A 169 -35.90 -0.49 23.30
N PHE A 170 -37.02 -0.11 22.68
CA PHE A 170 -37.10 1.06 21.78
C PHE A 170 -36.78 2.39 22.47
N TYR A 171 -37.14 2.52 23.75
CA TYR A 171 -36.92 3.72 24.55
C TYR A 171 -35.47 3.89 25.02
N ASN A 172 -34.78 2.79 25.38
CA ASN A 172 -33.41 2.86 25.90
C ASN A 172 -32.32 2.63 24.83
N TYR A 173 -32.63 1.93 23.75
CA TYR A 173 -31.67 1.50 22.72
C TYR A 173 -32.13 1.76 21.28
N GLY A 174 -33.44 1.96 21.06
CA GLY A 174 -34.03 2.06 19.73
C GLY A 174 -34.35 0.69 19.10
N ALA A 175 -35.05 0.72 17.97
CA ALA A 175 -35.32 -0.45 17.14
C ALA A 175 -34.28 -0.57 16.01
N VAL A 176 -34.02 -1.81 15.59
CA VAL A 176 -33.03 -2.15 14.56
C VAL A 176 -33.71 -2.98 13.46
N ASP A 177 -33.10 -3.05 12.29
CA ASP A 177 -33.62 -3.81 11.15
C ASP A 177 -33.78 -5.31 11.44
N GLU A 178 -34.84 -5.93 10.93
CA GLU A 178 -35.06 -7.38 10.97
C GLU A 178 -33.89 -8.14 10.31
N SER A 179 -33.28 -7.61 9.25
CA SER A 179 -32.12 -8.27 8.64
C SER A 179 -30.83 -8.20 9.49
N CYS A 180 -30.71 -7.23 10.40
CA CYS A 180 -29.57 -7.14 11.32
C CYS A 180 -29.71 -8.10 12.52
N MET A 181 -30.94 -8.42 12.95
CA MET A 181 -31.22 -9.49 13.91
C MET A 181 -32.42 -10.33 13.45
N PRO A 182 -32.22 -11.31 12.54
CA PRO A 182 -33.33 -12.07 11.96
C PRO A 182 -34.10 -12.94 12.95
N TYR A 183 -35.40 -13.06 12.72
CA TYR A 183 -36.33 -13.76 13.59
C TYR A 183 -36.20 -15.30 13.52
N GLU A 184 -35.39 -15.84 14.44
CA GLU A 184 -35.14 -17.28 14.58
C GLU A 184 -36.26 -18.05 15.32
N ALA A 185 -37.29 -17.35 15.84
CA ALA A 185 -38.39 -17.92 16.62
C ALA A 185 -37.94 -18.80 17.82
N ARG A 186 -36.83 -18.43 18.47
CA ARG A 186 -36.25 -19.18 19.60
C ARG A 186 -35.64 -18.29 20.68
N ASP A 187 -35.51 -18.87 21.87
CA ASP A 187 -34.74 -18.31 22.98
C ASP A 187 -33.23 -18.54 22.76
N GLY A 188 -32.37 -17.74 23.41
CA GLY A 188 -30.92 -17.92 23.38
C GLY A 188 -30.25 -17.54 22.06
N VAL A 189 -30.78 -16.53 21.37
CA VAL A 189 -30.03 -15.74 20.37
C VAL A 189 -29.17 -14.72 21.12
N THR A 190 -27.98 -14.39 20.61
CA THR A 190 -27.10 -13.37 21.21
C THR A 190 -27.70 -11.97 21.00
N CYS A 191 -27.53 -11.06 21.97
CA CYS A 191 -27.89 -9.66 21.79
C CYS A 191 -26.77 -8.91 21.07
N ASP A 192 -26.88 -8.79 19.74
CA ASP A 192 -25.91 -8.10 18.89
C ASP A 192 -26.44 -6.75 18.35
N MET A 193 -27.62 -6.28 18.83
CA MET A 193 -28.26 -5.04 18.37
C MET A 193 -27.38 -3.79 18.51
N TYR A 194 -26.42 -3.80 19.44
CA TYR A 194 -25.52 -2.67 19.70
C TYR A 194 -24.50 -2.43 18.58
N SER A 195 -24.41 -3.34 17.60
CA SER A 195 -23.66 -3.18 16.35
C SER A 195 -24.54 -2.81 15.15
N CYS A 196 -25.87 -2.84 15.30
CA CYS A 196 -26.80 -2.46 14.24
C CYS A 196 -27.01 -0.94 14.19
N GLU A 197 -27.50 -0.44 13.06
CA GLU A 197 -28.06 0.91 12.99
C GLU A 197 -29.42 0.99 13.71
N VAL A 198 -29.63 2.06 14.47
CA VAL A 198 -30.92 2.37 15.11
C VAL A 198 -31.81 3.10 14.11
N LEU A 199 -32.96 2.49 13.76
CA LEU A 199 -33.84 2.99 12.70
C LEU A 199 -35.03 3.81 13.19
N ALA A 200 -35.47 3.56 14.43
CA ALA A 200 -36.61 4.22 15.06
C ALA A 200 -36.47 4.24 16.58
N THR A 201 -36.98 5.28 17.23
CA THR A 201 -37.00 5.44 18.70
C THR A 201 -38.34 6.01 19.17
N ILE A 202 -38.59 5.97 20.48
CA ILE A 202 -39.79 6.54 21.10
C ILE A 202 -39.39 7.44 22.28
N ASP A 203 -40.08 8.57 22.45
CA ASP A 203 -39.93 9.46 23.60
C ASP A 203 -40.78 9.01 24.81
N GLY A 204 -41.67 8.02 24.62
CA GLY A 204 -42.41 7.37 25.71
C GLY A 204 -43.45 6.36 25.25
N TYR A 205 -44.07 5.68 26.23
CA TYR A 205 -45.24 4.82 26.02
C TYR A 205 -46.23 4.94 27.18
N TYR A 206 -47.53 4.85 26.88
CA TYR A 206 -48.59 5.21 27.82
C TYR A 206 -49.75 4.20 27.80
N SER A 207 -50.13 3.76 29.01
CA SER A 207 -51.30 2.96 29.31
C SER A 207 -52.59 3.76 29.05
N VAL A 208 -53.53 3.16 28.33
CA VAL A 208 -54.87 3.69 28.06
C VAL A 208 -55.92 2.93 28.88
N SER A 209 -57.04 3.56 29.18
CA SER A 209 -58.19 2.90 29.80
C SER A 209 -58.79 1.81 28.90
N PRO A 210 -58.95 0.55 29.37
CA PRO A 210 -59.47 -0.56 28.57
C PRO A 210 -61.00 -0.48 28.40
N THR A 211 -61.45 0.52 27.64
CA THR A 211 -62.85 0.75 27.26
C THR A 211 -62.89 1.16 25.79
N VAL A 212 -63.96 0.79 25.07
CA VAL A 212 -64.08 1.03 23.62
C VAL A 212 -63.83 2.51 23.27
N ASP A 213 -64.49 3.43 23.96
CA ASP A 213 -64.38 4.87 23.67
C ASP A 213 -62.95 5.42 23.86
N GLN A 214 -62.23 4.96 24.89
CA GLN A 214 -60.86 5.39 25.18
C GLN A 214 -59.85 4.80 24.20
N ILE A 215 -60.02 3.53 23.82
CA ILE A 215 -59.16 2.87 22.82
C ILE A 215 -59.40 3.49 21.44
N LYS A 216 -60.64 3.77 21.04
CA LYS A 216 -60.92 4.51 19.78
C LYS A 216 -60.29 5.89 19.78
N GLN A 217 -60.39 6.64 20.89
CA GLN A 217 -59.78 7.95 21.00
C GLN A 217 -58.25 7.87 20.86
N ALA A 218 -57.59 6.88 21.47
CA ALA A 218 -56.16 6.64 21.29
C ALA A 218 -55.79 6.28 19.84
N ILE A 219 -56.56 5.38 19.19
CA ILE A 219 -56.37 5.00 17.79
C ILE A 219 -56.52 6.21 16.85
N TYR A 220 -57.37 7.17 17.18
CA TYR A 220 -57.65 8.35 16.36
C TYR A 220 -56.66 9.50 16.57
N ASP A 221 -56.26 9.75 17.81
CA ASP A 221 -55.41 10.91 18.17
C ASP A 221 -53.91 10.65 17.97
N TYR A 222 -53.45 9.39 18.10
CA TYR A 222 -52.01 9.06 18.12
C TYR A 222 -51.59 8.06 17.04
N GLY A 223 -52.39 7.02 16.78
CA GLY A 223 -52.05 5.92 15.86
C GLY A 223 -52.50 4.55 16.40
N PRO A 224 -52.24 3.44 15.69
CA PRO A 224 -52.61 2.08 16.12
C PRO A 224 -52.20 1.76 17.56
N VAL A 225 -53.00 0.93 18.26
CA VAL A 225 -52.87 0.65 19.70
C VAL A 225 -52.58 -0.83 19.94
N ALA A 226 -51.41 -1.15 20.50
CA ALA A 226 -51.09 -2.54 20.89
C ALA A 226 -51.86 -2.92 22.17
N CYS A 227 -52.38 -4.14 22.23
CA CYS A 227 -53.13 -4.65 23.38
C CYS A 227 -53.05 -6.17 23.52
N GLY A 228 -53.61 -6.69 24.61
CA GLY A 228 -53.85 -8.11 24.81
C GLY A 228 -55.26 -8.57 24.39
N MET A 229 -55.36 -9.86 24.08
CA MET A 229 -56.60 -10.62 23.97
C MET A 229 -56.41 -12.08 24.43
N PHE A 230 -57.51 -12.81 24.55
CA PHE A 230 -57.52 -14.27 24.68
C PHE A 230 -57.73 -14.94 23.32
N ALA A 231 -56.65 -15.42 22.71
CA ALA A 231 -56.69 -16.27 21.54
C ALA A 231 -57.08 -17.71 21.93
N HIS A 232 -58.34 -18.06 21.69
CA HIS A 232 -58.86 -19.42 21.82
C HIS A 232 -58.54 -20.27 20.58
N ASP A 233 -58.45 -21.61 20.71
CA ASP A 233 -58.04 -22.55 19.67
C ASP A 233 -58.78 -22.38 18.32
N ASN A 234 -60.08 -22.10 18.36
CA ASN A 234 -60.89 -21.91 17.14
C ASN A 234 -60.57 -20.61 16.38
N LEU A 235 -59.97 -19.59 17.01
CA LEU A 235 -59.54 -18.34 16.36
C LEU A 235 -58.42 -18.62 15.35
N SER A 236 -57.59 -19.65 15.58
CA SER A 236 -56.54 -20.08 14.64
C SER A 236 -57.07 -20.40 13.23
N ASN A 237 -58.34 -20.80 13.11
CA ASN A 237 -58.97 -21.14 11.83
C ASN A 237 -59.76 -19.97 11.21
N TYR A 238 -59.82 -18.78 11.82
CA TYR A 238 -60.56 -17.64 11.26
C TYR A 238 -60.01 -17.22 9.88
N ILE A 239 -60.91 -17.01 8.92
CA ILE A 239 -60.58 -16.53 7.55
C ILE A 239 -61.45 -15.37 7.05
N SER A 240 -62.60 -15.07 7.66
CA SER A 240 -63.48 -13.96 7.23
C SER A 240 -64.67 -13.73 8.18
N GLY A 241 -65.31 -12.56 8.06
CA GLY A 241 -66.48 -12.13 8.83
C GLY A 241 -66.13 -11.49 10.18
N CYS A 242 -67.09 -11.35 11.09
CA CYS A 242 -66.84 -10.88 12.46
C CYS A 242 -66.73 -12.04 13.44
N TYR A 243 -65.53 -12.24 14.01
CA TYR A 243 -65.31 -13.20 15.08
C TYR A 243 -66.03 -12.72 16.35
N SER A 244 -66.95 -13.57 16.80
CA SER A 244 -68.00 -13.26 17.78
C SER A 244 -68.18 -14.40 18.79
N ALA A 245 -67.15 -15.23 18.96
CA ALA A 245 -67.08 -16.25 19.99
C ALA A 245 -66.35 -15.70 21.22
N ASP A 246 -67.06 -15.64 22.34
CA ASP A 246 -66.50 -15.16 23.61
C ASP A 246 -66.07 -16.31 24.52
N TYR A 247 -64.95 -16.10 25.20
CA TYR A 247 -64.38 -16.97 26.23
C TYR A 247 -63.83 -16.07 27.35
N PRO A 248 -64.40 -16.09 28.57
CA PRO A 248 -64.08 -15.13 29.64
C PRO A 248 -62.81 -15.53 30.42
N ASP A 249 -61.74 -15.82 29.68
CA ASP A 249 -60.41 -16.15 30.19
C ASP A 249 -59.47 -14.93 30.11
N GLY A 250 -58.39 -14.96 30.89
CA GLY A 250 -57.37 -13.90 30.89
C GLY A 250 -56.56 -13.87 29.59
N PRO A 251 -56.01 -12.70 29.19
CA PRO A 251 -55.29 -12.57 27.93
C PRO A 251 -54.06 -13.48 27.86
N ASN A 252 -53.80 -14.03 26.68
CA ASN A 252 -52.68 -14.90 26.36
C ASN A 252 -51.99 -14.54 25.04
N HIS A 253 -52.51 -13.58 24.26
CA HIS A 253 -51.99 -13.20 22.95
C HIS A 253 -51.94 -11.68 22.78
N GLY A 254 -50.88 -11.17 22.16
CA GLY A 254 -50.68 -9.75 21.85
C GLY A 254 -51.09 -9.43 20.42
N VAL A 255 -51.84 -8.33 20.22
CA VAL A 255 -52.36 -7.89 18.91
C VAL A 255 -52.32 -6.37 18.78
N LEU A 256 -52.30 -5.87 17.54
CA LEU A 256 -52.33 -4.44 17.23
C LEU A 256 -53.72 -4.03 16.74
N LEU A 257 -54.38 -3.10 17.42
CA LEU A 257 -55.65 -2.53 16.99
C LEU A 257 -55.38 -1.36 16.03
N ILE A 258 -55.72 -1.56 14.75
CA ILE A 258 -55.46 -0.63 13.64
C ILE A 258 -56.70 0.17 13.21
N GLY A 259 -57.84 -0.07 13.85
CA GLY A 259 -59.11 0.56 13.48
C GLY A 259 -60.33 -0.04 14.18
N TRP A 260 -61.51 0.42 13.79
CA TRP A 260 -62.81 -0.05 14.27
C TRP A 260 -63.91 0.12 13.21
N ASP A 261 -65.02 -0.60 13.39
CA ASP A 261 -66.26 -0.45 12.61
C ASP A 261 -67.47 -0.74 13.50
N ASP A 262 -68.27 0.28 13.81
CA ASP A 262 -69.48 0.18 14.63
C ASP A 262 -70.67 -0.49 13.89
N SER A 263 -70.61 -0.58 12.56
CA SER A 263 -71.62 -1.28 11.75
C SER A 263 -71.36 -2.80 11.67
N ALA A 264 -70.13 -3.23 11.98
CA ALA A 264 -69.72 -4.63 11.95
C ALA A 264 -70.47 -5.48 13.00
N CYS A 265 -70.29 -6.80 12.89
CA CYS A 265 -70.91 -7.82 13.77
C CYS A 265 -72.45 -7.79 13.83
N GLY A 266 -73.12 -7.06 12.93
CA GLY A 266 -74.57 -6.85 12.95
C GLY A 266 -75.03 -5.59 13.69
N GLY A 267 -74.12 -4.65 13.99
CA GLY A 267 -74.37 -3.43 14.76
C GLY A 267 -73.94 -3.51 16.23
N ASP A 268 -73.30 -4.60 16.63
CA ASP A 268 -72.61 -4.71 17.94
C ASP A 268 -71.18 -4.12 17.89
N GLY A 269 -70.64 -3.90 16.68
CA GLY A 269 -69.34 -3.26 16.43
C GLY A 269 -68.11 -4.16 16.60
N ALA A 270 -67.03 -3.83 15.87
CA ALA A 270 -65.78 -4.59 15.82
C ALA A 270 -64.54 -3.71 15.95
N TRP A 271 -63.49 -4.28 16.55
CA TRP A 271 -62.11 -3.88 16.31
C TRP A 271 -61.59 -4.45 14.99
N ILE A 272 -60.77 -3.66 14.29
CA ILE A 272 -59.92 -4.13 13.20
C ILE A 272 -58.53 -4.36 13.79
N MET A 273 -58.05 -5.60 13.81
CA MET A 273 -56.75 -5.97 14.39
C MET A 273 -55.77 -6.54 13.35
N LYS A 274 -54.51 -6.10 13.41
CA LYS A 274 -53.37 -6.80 12.78
C LYS A 274 -52.88 -7.90 13.73
N ASN A 275 -52.64 -9.08 13.16
CA ASN A 275 -52.21 -10.28 13.88
C ASN A 275 -50.84 -10.76 13.39
N SER A 276 -50.16 -11.58 14.19
CA SER A 276 -48.79 -12.05 13.97
C SER A 276 -48.70 -13.52 13.52
N TRP A 277 -49.72 -14.03 12.83
CA TRP A 277 -49.80 -15.42 12.36
C TRP A 277 -49.59 -15.57 10.83
N GLY A 278 -49.04 -14.53 10.21
CA GLY A 278 -48.86 -14.42 8.75
C GLY A 278 -50.14 -14.08 7.99
N GLU A 279 -49.97 -13.63 6.76
CA GLU A 279 -51.05 -13.19 5.86
C GLU A 279 -52.11 -14.28 5.60
N GLY A 280 -51.70 -15.57 5.66
CA GLY A 280 -52.58 -16.74 5.54
C GLY A 280 -53.56 -16.98 6.69
N TRP A 281 -53.92 -15.94 7.45
CA TRP A 281 -54.93 -15.91 8.49
C TRP A 281 -55.81 -14.66 8.33
N GLY A 282 -57.14 -14.82 8.44
CA GLY A 282 -58.06 -13.69 8.26
C GLY A 282 -58.02 -13.05 6.86
N TYR A 283 -58.09 -11.72 6.83
CA TYR A 283 -57.93 -10.90 5.64
C TYR A 283 -56.48 -10.41 5.56
N ASP A 284 -55.59 -11.21 4.98
CA ASP A 284 -54.16 -10.88 4.82
C ASP A 284 -53.50 -10.49 6.15
N GLY A 285 -53.76 -11.32 7.18
CA GLY A 285 -53.34 -11.12 8.57
C GLY A 285 -54.27 -10.28 9.44
N ILE A 286 -55.32 -9.68 8.86
CA ILE A 286 -56.25 -8.76 9.56
C ILE A 286 -57.54 -9.48 10.00
N GLY A 287 -57.94 -9.25 11.26
CA GLY A 287 -59.15 -9.78 11.87
C GLY A 287 -60.17 -8.69 12.22
N TYR A 288 -61.47 -8.99 12.06
CA TYR A 288 -62.56 -8.21 12.65
C TYR A 288 -63.09 -8.96 13.88
N ILE A 289 -62.87 -8.42 15.07
CA ILE A 289 -63.25 -9.04 16.35
C ILE A 289 -64.30 -8.17 17.03
N GLN A 290 -65.41 -8.75 17.47
CA GLN A 290 -66.48 -8.02 18.16
C GLN A 290 -65.97 -7.30 19.42
N TYR A 291 -66.51 -6.12 19.73
CA TYR A 291 -66.14 -5.43 20.98
C TYR A 291 -66.46 -6.29 22.21
N ASN A 292 -65.57 -6.25 23.21
CA ASN A 292 -65.73 -6.89 24.52
C ASN A 292 -65.77 -8.44 24.54
N VAL A 293 -65.47 -9.14 23.43
CA VAL A 293 -65.31 -10.62 23.43
C VAL A 293 -63.84 -11.02 23.59
N CYS A 294 -63.57 -12.19 24.19
CA CYS A 294 -62.22 -12.72 24.38
C CYS A 294 -61.25 -11.73 25.05
N SER A 295 -61.73 -10.85 25.92
CA SER A 295 -60.92 -9.83 26.60
C SER A 295 -60.06 -8.96 25.66
N ILE A 296 -60.46 -8.75 24.38
CA ILE A 296 -59.68 -7.91 23.45
C ILE A 296 -59.68 -6.43 23.89
N GLY A 297 -58.50 -5.79 23.84
CA GLY A 297 -58.32 -4.40 24.28
C GLY A 297 -57.97 -4.26 25.77
N VAL A 298 -57.61 -5.34 26.46
CA VAL A 298 -56.97 -5.25 27.78
C VAL A 298 -55.49 -4.88 27.63
N PHE A 299 -54.93 -4.21 28.63
CA PHE A 299 -53.59 -3.63 28.60
C PHE A 299 -53.26 -2.83 27.31
N PRO A 300 -54.09 -1.85 26.89
CA PRO A 300 -53.85 -1.09 25.65
C PRO A 300 -52.81 0.02 25.84
N TYR A 301 -51.94 0.22 24.85
CA TYR A 301 -50.88 1.24 24.86
C TYR A 301 -50.85 2.09 23.58
N TYR A 302 -50.55 3.39 23.72
CA TYR A 302 -50.02 4.22 22.63
C TYR A 302 -48.57 4.63 22.93
N ILE A 303 -47.83 5.03 21.89
CA ILE A 303 -46.44 5.48 21.97
C ILE A 303 -46.31 6.97 21.59
N ASP A 304 -45.30 7.63 22.14
CA ASP A 304 -44.82 8.94 21.74
C ASP A 304 -43.64 8.71 20.79
N TYR A 305 -43.80 8.96 19.50
CA TYR A 305 -42.82 8.62 18.46
C TYR A 305 -41.86 9.77 18.18
N HIS A 306 -40.56 9.46 18.05
CA HIS A 306 -39.54 10.47 17.79
C HIS A 306 -39.47 10.81 16.29
N GLU A 307 -40.20 11.85 15.87
CA GLU A 307 -40.25 12.30 14.46
C GLU A 307 -38.87 12.72 13.93
N SER A 308 -38.55 12.32 12.69
CA SER A 308 -37.31 12.76 12.01
C SER A 308 -37.35 14.27 11.72
N THR A 309 -36.30 15.01 12.13
CA THR A 309 -36.21 16.48 11.99
C THR A 309 -36.25 16.94 10.53
N VAL A 310 -35.65 16.17 9.64
CA VAL A 310 -35.70 16.30 8.18
C VAL A 310 -36.49 15.11 7.65
N LEU A 311 -37.38 15.33 6.69
CA LEU A 311 -37.96 14.23 5.91
C LEU A 311 -37.14 14.11 4.62
N VAL A 312 -36.64 12.92 4.33
CA VAL A 312 -35.97 12.58 3.06
C VAL A 312 -36.86 11.56 2.35
N HIS A 313 -36.85 11.55 1.02
CA HIS A 313 -37.40 10.47 0.21
C HIS A 313 -36.47 10.18 -0.97
N VAL A 314 -36.12 8.91 -1.23
CA VAL A 314 -35.36 8.50 -2.43
C VAL A 314 -36.31 8.45 -3.63
N ASP A 315 -36.06 9.26 -4.66
CA ASP A 315 -36.92 9.32 -5.86
C ASP A 315 -36.46 8.35 -6.97
N THR A 316 -35.14 8.10 -7.10
CA THR A 316 -34.56 7.02 -7.94
C THR A 316 -33.07 6.82 -7.65
N PRO A 317 -32.50 5.60 -7.76
CA PRO A 317 -33.18 4.34 -7.96
C PRO A 317 -33.92 3.92 -6.68
N ASP A 318 -35.18 3.54 -6.85
CA ASP A 318 -36.11 3.28 -5.74
C ASP A 318 -36.59 1.82 -5.71
N GLY A 319 -36.51 1.10 -6.83
CA GLY A 319 -36.71 -0.34 -6.82
C GLY A 319 -37.07 -0.95 -8.17
N GLY A 320 -36.41 -2.06 -8.50
CA GLY A 320 -36.70 -2.83 -9.71
C GLY A 320 -36.17 -2.21 -11.00
N GLU A 321 -35.43 -1.10 -10.97
CA GLU A 321 -34.63 -0.64 -12.10
C GLU A 321 -33.56 -1.68 -12.48
N GLU A 322 -33.14 -1.69 -13.74
CA GLU A 322 -32.00 -2.47 -14.23
C GLU A 322 -30.97 -1.50 -14.81
N LEU A 323 -29.93 -1.19 -14.03
CA LEU A 323 -28.87 -0.24 -14.34
C LEU A 323 -27.67 -0.95 -14.96
N SER A 324 -27.12 -0.43 -16.06
CA SER A 324 -25.96 -1.05 -16.73
C SER A 324 -24.65 -0.73 -16.02
N ILE A 325 -23.77 -1.71 -15.85
CA ILE A 325 -22.38 -1.47 -15.40
C ILE A 325 -21.71 -0.40 -16.27
N GLY A 326 -21.16 0.64 -15.64
CA GLY A 326 -20.42 1.71 -16.30
C GLY A 326 -21.28 2.79 -16.97
N GLU A 327 -22.61 2.79 -16.82
CA GLU A 327 -23.44 3.93 -17.26
C GLU A 327 -23.38 5.09 -16.25
N GLU A 328 -23.62 6.32 -16.71
CA GLU A 328 -23.83 7.47 -15.83
C GLU A 328 -25.33 7.64 -15.54
N PHE A 329 -25.68 7.78 -14.25
CA PHE A 329 -27.05 7.79 -13.75
C PHE A 329 -27.25 8.88 -12.69
N ASP A 330 -28.36 9.61 -12.73
CA ASP A 330 -28.72 10.60 -11.70
C ASP A 330 -29.45 9.89 -10.55
N ILE A 331 -28.80 9.75 -9.40
CA ILE A 331 -29.50 9.41 -8.15
C ILE A 331 -30.22 10.68 -7.69
N THR A 332 -31.53 10.62 -7.39
CA THR A 332 -32.32 11.80 -7.00
C THR A 332 -33.12 11.56 -5.72
N TRP A 333 -33.38 12.62 -4.96
CA TRP A 333 -34.14 12.56 -3.71
C TRP A 333 -34.84 13.89 -3.39
N SER A 334 -35.93 13.79 -2.63
CA SER A 334 -36.78 14.90 -2.20
C SER A 334 -36.64 15.16 -0.70
N ILE A 335 -36.75 16.43 -0.28
CA ILE A 335 -36.56 16.85 1.12
C ILE A 335 -37.72 17.72 1.61
N SER A 336 -38.17 17.50 2.85
CA SER A 336 -39.10 18.39 3.54
C SER A 336 -38.87 18.44 5.07
N ARG A 337 -39.83 19.00 5.82
CA ARG A 337 -39.70 19.52 7.21
C ARG A 337 -38.70 20.67 7.35
N GLN A 338 -37.40 20.36 7.41
CA GLN A 338 -36.30 21.32 7.58
C GLN A 338 -35.26 21.12 6.47
N THR A 339 -34.55 22.18 6.09
CA THR A 339 -33.38 22.04 5.20
C THR A 339 -32.19 21.53 6.03
N PRO A 340 -31.53 20.42 5.63
CA PRO A 340 -30.31 19.94 6.29
C PRO A 340 -29.11 20.88 6.09
N ASP A 341 -28.06 20.66 6.86
CA ASP A 341 -26.74 21.27 6.64
C ASP A 341 -26.00 20.58 5.47
N SER A 342 -26.04 19.24 5.43
CA SER A 342 -25.37 18.43 4.40
C SER A 342 -26.08 17.11 4.12
N ILE A 343 -25.74 16.48 2.99
CA ILE A 343 -26.31 15.22 2.51
C ILE A 343 -25.21 14.23 2.12
N SER A 344 -25.46 12.94 2.32
CA SER A 344 -24.59 11.83 1.88
C SER A 344 -25.41 10.73 1.21
N VAL A 345 -24.81 10.02 0.25
CA VAL A 345 -25.43 8.92 -0.50
C VAL A 345 -24.55 7.68 -0.37
N LEU A 346 -25.16 6.54 -0.05
CA LEU A 346 -24.48 5.26 0.16
C LEU A 346 -25.16 4.13 -0.64
N LEU A 347 -24.40 3.10 -0.96
CA LEU A 347 -24.83 1.89 -1.67
C LEU A 347 -24.78 0.67 -0.74
N SER A 348 -25.88 -0.08 -0.74
CA SER A 348 -25.95 -1.47 -0.32
C SER A 348 -25.82 -2.37 -1.55
N LEU A 349 -25.09 -3.48 -1.41
CA LEU A 349 -25.05 -4.58 -2.38
C LEU A 349 -25.86 -5.82 -1.93
N ASN A 350 -26.51 -5.74 -0.77
CA ASN A 350 -27.01 -6.88 -0.01
C ASN A 350 -28.42 -6.65 0.55
N SER A 351 -29.32 -6.09 -0.28
CA SER A 351 -30.74 -5.82 0.02
C SER A 351 -30.99 -4.91 1.23
N GLY A 352 -30.00 -4.09 1.62
CA GLY A 352 -30.08 -3.15 2.74
C GLY A 352 -29.32 -3.59 4.00
N MET A 353 -28.81 -4.82 4.07
CA MET A 353 -28.15 -5.36 5.28
C MET A 353 -26.92 -4.57 5.72
N SER A 354 -26.17 -3.96 4.80
CA SER A 354 -25.11 -3.00 5.13
C SER A 354 -24.86 -1.98 4.02
N TYR A 355 -24.48 -0.76 4.40
CA TYR A 355 -24.22 0.37 3.53
C TYR A 355 -22.74 0.79 3.57
N ASP A 356 -21.85 -0.19 3.42
CA ASP A 356 -20.40 0.00 3.56
C ASP A 356 -19.76 0.84 2.43
N SER A 357 -20.48 1.04 1.32
CA SER A 357 -20.00 1.78 0.14
C SER A 357 -20.55 3.20 0.12
N ILE A 358 -19.73 4.19 0.45
CA ILE A 358 -20.07 5.61 0.31
C ILE A 358 -19.93 6.02 -1.16
N ILE A 359 -21.03 6.49 -1.78
CA ILE A 359 -21.01 7.07 -3.13
C ILE A 359 -20.52 8.51 -3.08
N VAL A 360 -21.09 9.30 -2.16
CA VAL A 360 -20.69 10.70 -1.92
C VAL A 360 -21.06 11.13 -0.51
N ASN A 361 -20.28 12.05 0.06
CA ASN A 361 -20.46 12.58 1.41
C ASN A 361 -20.24 14.10 1.39
N GLY A 362 -20.98 14.85 2.20
CA GLY A 362 -20.81 16.31 2.33
C GLY A 362 -21.37 17.13 1.17
N LEU A 363 -22.39 16.64 0.46
CA LEU A 363 -23.18 17.45 -0.47
C LEU A 363 -23.87 18.60 0.29
N SER A 364 -24.22 19.67 -0.43
CA SER A 364 -25.04 20.75 0.11
C SER A 364 -26.37 20.21 0.61
N GLY A 365 -26.87 20.71 1.75
CA GLY A 365 -28.24 20.43 2.21
C GLY A 365 -29.36 20.91 1.26
N THR A 366 -29.00 21.56 0.15
CA THR A 366 -29.88 21.96 -0.95
C THR A 366 -29.66 21.14 -2.24
N SER A 367 -28.92 20.03 -2.19
CA SER A 367 -28.79 19.11 -3.32
C SER A 367 -30.02 18.20 -3.39
N GLU A 368 -30.54 18.01 -4.60
CA GLU A 368 -31.69 17.13 -4.93
C GLU A 368 -31.26 15.92 -5.80
N ASN A 369 -29.99 15.91 -6.27
CA ASN A 369 -29.43 14.83 -7.06
C ASN A 369 -27.89 14.66 -6.92
N TYR A 370 -27.39 13.53 -7.39
CA TYR A 370 -25.98 13.25 -7.67
C TYR A 370 -25.82 12.32 -8.88
N LEU A 371 -25.07 12.77 -9.88
CA LEU A 371 -24.69 11.96 -11.04
C LEU A 371 -23.51 11.03 -10.65
N TRP A 372 -23.72 9.72 -10.72
CA TRP A 372 -22.68 8.71 -10.47
C TRP A 372 -22.43 7.81 -11.69
N THR A 373 -21.29 7.14 -11.72
CA THR A 373 -21.03 6.01 -12.63
C THR A 373 -21.37 4.70 -11.92
N VAL A 374 -22.22 3.86 -12.51
CA VAL A 374 -22.67 2.60 -11.93
C VAL A 374 -21.50 1.59 -11.84
N PRO A 375 -21.20 1.02 -10.65
CA PRO A 375 -19.95 0.27 -10.40
C PRO A 375 -19.85 -1.08 -11.13
N GLU A 376 -18.62 -1.58 -11.29
CA GLU A 376 -18.28 -2.84 -12.00
C GLU A 376 -18.67 -4.14 -11.25
N LEU A 377 -19.74 -4.13 -10.47
CA LEU A 377 -20.23 -5.28 -9.71
C LEU A 377 -21.66 -5.64 -10.11
N PRO A 378 -21.90 -6.82 -10.74
CA PRO A 378 -23.24 -7.28 -11.03
C PRO A 378 -23.94 -7.72 -9.74
N VAL A 379 -25.11 -7.13 -9.47
CA VAL A 379 -25.84 -7.37 -8.21
C VAL A 379 -27.34 -7.24 -8.45
N THR A 380 -28.13 -8.21 -7.96
CA THR A 380 -29.61 -8.20 -8.07
C THR A 380 -30.30 -7.70 -6.80
N THR A 381 -29.50 -7.18 -5.86
CA THR A 381 -29.83 -6.87 -4.47
C THR A 381 -29.28 -5.50 -4.07
N ALA A 382 -29.26 -4.54 -5.01
CA ALA A 382 -28.70 -3.21 -4.77
C ALA A 382 -29.76 -2.27 -4.19
N ARG A 383 -29.35 -1.40 -3.25
CA ARG A 383 -30.19 -0.32 -2.70
C ARG A 383 -29.36 0.93 -2.44
N ILE A 384 -29.98 2.10 -2.59
CA ILE A 384 -29.42 3.38 -2.15
C ILE A 384 -29.88 3.69 -0.72
N LYS A 385 -29.10 4.52 -0.04
CA LYS A 385 -29.49 5.26 1.17
C LYS A 385 -29.08 6.71 1.00
N VAL A 386 -29.99 7.65 1.31
CA VAL A 386 -29.69 9.08 1.36
C VAL A 386 -29.83 9.55 2.81
N ILE A 387 -28.76 10.14 3.37
CA ILE A 387 -28.72 10.64 4.75
C ILE A 387 -28.63 12.16 4.74
N ALA A 388 -29.52 12.83 5.48
CA ALA A 388 -29.55 14.27 5.69
C ALA A 388 -29.12 14.61 7.12
N TYR A 389 -28.12 15.48 7.27
CA TYR A 389 -27.57 15.89 8.57
C TYR A 389 -28.06 17.27 9.01
N TYR A 390 -28.33 17.43 10.31
CA TYR A 390 -28.76 18.68 10.93
C TYR A 390 -28.03 18.86 12.27
N GLU A 391 -27.40 20.01 12.51
CA GLU A 391 -26.57 20.30 13.69
C GLU A 391 -25.50 19.23 14.00
N ASN A 392 -24.91 18.65 12.94
CA ASN A 392 -23.97 17.50 12.99
C ASN A 392 -24.55 16.18 13.54
N THR A 393 -25.87 16.03 13.54
CA THR A 393 -26.58 14.77 13.85
C THR A 393 -27.39 14.30 12.64
N THR A 394 -27.82 13.04 12.62
CA THR A 394 -28.74 12.54 11.59
C THR A 394 -30.09 13.22 11.74
N GLY A 395 -30.41 14.17 10.87
CA GLY A 395 -31.69 14.87 10.87
C GLY A 395 -32.81 14.03 10.28
N GLY A 396 -32.48 13.18 9.30
CA GLY A 396 -33.36 12.20 8.68
C GLY A 396 -32.63 11.44 7.58
N TYR A 397 -33.21 10.35 7.09
CA TYR A 397 -32.67 9.57 5.98
C TYR A 397 -33.77 8.71 5.36
N ASP A 398 -33.52 8.21 4.15
CA ASP A 398 -34.39 7.26 3.46
C ASP A 398 -33.58 6.25 2.64
N PHE A 399 -34.23 5.18 2.17
CA PHE A 399 -33.66 4.10 1.35
C PHE A 399 -34.44 3.92 0.04
N SER A 400 -33.90 3.17 -0.92
CA SER A 400 -34.72 2.59 -1.99
C SER A 400 -35.78 1.64 -1.40
N ASP A 401 -37.06 1.81 -1.75
CA ASP A 401 -38.20 0.99 -1.30
C ASP A 401 -37.99 -0.51 -1.60
N ALA A 402 -37.38 -0.84 -2.75
CA ALA A 402 -37.02 -2.20 -3.15
C ALA A 402 -35.62 -2.32 -3.79
N ASP A 403 -35.18 -3.57 -3.98
CA ASP A 403 -33.91 -3.87 -4.63
C ASP A 403 -33.96 -3.50 -6.12
N PHE A 404 -33.02 -2.68 -6.58
CA PHE A 404 -32.69 -2.53 -8.00
C PHE A 404 -31.56 -3.47 -8.41
N ARG A 405 -31.33 -3.61 -9.72
CA ARG A 405 -30.29 -4.47 -10.28
C ARG A 405 -29.22 -3.64 -10.93
N ILE A 406 -27.96 -3.92 -10.61
CA ILE A 406 -26.84 -3.57 -11.47
C ILE A 406 -26.63 -4.77 -12.39
N ILE A 407 -27.04 -4.62 -13.65
CA ILE A 407 -26.91 -5.65 -14.68
C ILE A 407 -25.57 -5.51 -15.40
N GLY A 408 -24.73 -6.53 -15.24
CA GLY A 408 -23.66 -6.79 -16.19
C GLY A 408 -24.20 -7.46 -17.46
N PRO A 409 -23.43 -7.39 -18.57
CA PRO A 409 -23.78 -8.06 -19.81
C PRO A 409 -23.81 -9.60 -19.64
N PRO A 410 -24.57 -10.34 -20.46
CA PRO A 410 -24.88 -11.76 -20.24
C PRO A 410 -23.71 -12.66 -19.87
N TYR A 411 -23.80 -13.30 -18.71
CA TYR A 411 -22.82 -14.28 -18.23
C TYR A 411 -22.88 -15.59 -19.02
N ARG A 412 -21.72 -16.06 -19.47
CA ARG A 412 -21.53 -17.40 -20.05
C ARG A 412 -20.58 -18.19 -19.14
N TYR A 413 -21.08 -19.27 -18.55
CA TYR A 413 -20.30 -20.12 -17.66
C TYR A 413 -19.53 -21.18 -18.46
N VAL A 414 -18.28 -21.47 -18.09
CA VAL A 414 -17.42 -22.47 -18.76
C VAL A 414 -16.78 -23.42 -17.74
N SER A 415 -17.08 -24.71 -17.85
CA SER A 415 -16.60 -25.79 -16.99
C SER A 415 -16.28 -27.02 -17.85
N PRO A 416 -15.13 -27.71 -17.68
CA PRO A 416 -14.85 -28.97 -18.37
C PRO A 416 -15.81 -30.10 -17.98
N THR A 417 -16.55 -29.95 -16.87
CA THR A 417 -17.61 -30.88 -16.41
C THR A 417 -19.03 -30.35 -16.63
N GLY A 418 -19.15 -29.14 -17.19
CA GLY A 418 -20.41 -28.42 -17.39
C GLY A 418 -21.42 -29.16 -18.28
N GLY A 419 -22.71 -28.89 -18.03
CA GLY A 419 -23.82 -29.54 -18.73
C GLY A 419 -23.91 -29.25 -20.23
N ASN A 420 -23.16 -28.27 -20.75
CA ASN A 420 -23.07 -27.86 -22.14
C ASN A 420 -24.44 -27.56 -22.79
N VAL A 421 -25.27 -26.77 -22.09
CA VAL A 421 -26.63 -26.41 -22.51
C VAL A 421 -26.66 -24.93 -22.89
N TYR A 422 -26.80 -24.64 -24.19
CA TYR A 422 -27.03 -23.29 -24.68
C TYR A 422 -28.27 -22.65 -24.00
N PRO A 423 -28.22 -21.38 -23.56
CA PRO A 423 -27.20 -20.35 -23.84
C PRO A 423 -26.07 -20.23 -22.79
N TYR A 424 -25.79 -21.29 -22.04
CA TYR A 424 -24.70 -21.37 -21.05
C TYR A 424 -24.80 -20.35 -19.89
N THR A 425 -26.00 -19.81 -19.63
CA THR A 425 -26.26 -18.73 -18.65
C THR A 425 -26.43 -19.19 -17.19
N LEU A 426 -26.07 -20.44 -16.87
CA LEU A 426 -26.11 -20.98 -15.50
C LEU A 426 -24.93 -21.95 -15.29
N PRO A 427 -24.35 -22.07 -14.08
CA PRO A 427 -23.28 -23.03 -13.78
C PRO A 427 -23.57 -24.47 -14.24
N ARG A 428 -24.74 -25.00 -13.88
CA ARG A 428 -25.20 -26.35 -14.32
C ARG A 428 -25.42 -26.51 -15.83
N TRP A 429 -25.33 -25.44 -16.60
CA TRP A 429 -25.45 -25.40 -18.05
C TRP A 429 -24.14 -25.03 -18.76
N ALA A 430 -23.06 -24.75 -18.02
CA ALA A 430 -21.80 -24.25 -18.51
C ALA A 430 -21.26 -24.98 -19.75
N ALA A 431 -20.68 -24.23 -20.68
CA ALA A 431 -20.04 -24.77 -21.88
C ALA A 431 -18.78 -25.56 -21.53
N THR A 432 -18.53 -26.66 -22.25
CA THR A 432 -17.34 -27.51 -22.04
C THR A 432 -16.05 -26.96 -22.64
N SER A 433 -16.10 -25.79 -23.30
CA SER A 433 -14.90 -25.04 -23.72
C SER A 433 -15.17 -23.54 -23.85
N ILE A 434 -14.13 -22.74 -23.65
CA ILE A 434 -14.21 -21.27 -23.67
C ILE A 434 -14.64 -20.75 -25.05
N GLN A 435 -14.13 -21.36 -26.14
CA GLN A 435 -14.52 -20.99 -27.50
C GLN A 435 -16.02 -21.17 -27.75
N VAL A 436 -16.64 -22.24 -27.24
CA VAL A 436 -18.08 -22.50 -27.46
C VAL A 436 -18.97 -21.49 -26.72
N ALA A 437 -18.48 -20.90 -25.63
CA ALA A 437 -19.13 -19.73 -25.01
C ALA A 437 -18.90 -18.45 -25.84
N ALA A 438 -17.68 -18.21 -26.32
CA ALA A 438 -17.33 -17.04 -27.14
C ALA A 438 -18.04 -17.00 -28.51
N ASP A 439 -18.25 -18.16 -29.14
CA ASP A 439 -18.95 -18.32 -30.42
C ASP A 439 -20.44 -17.95 -30.35
N VAL A 440 -21.01 -17.87 -29.14
CA VAL A 440 -22.41 -17.48 -28.89
C VAL A 440 -22.54 -16.23 -28.03
N ALA A 441 -21.43 -15.53 -27.79
CA ALA A 441 -21.39 -14.34 -26.97
C ALA A 441 -21.86 -13.12 -27.78
N ASP A 442 -22.67 -12.27 -27.15
CA ASP A 442 -23.08 -10.96 -27.66
C ASP A 442 -22.04 -9.88 -27.26
N PRO A 443 -21.98 -8.72 -27.97
CA PRO A 443 -21.04 -7.66 -27.63
C PRO A 443 -21.24 -7.14 -26.19
N GLY A 444 -20.20 -7.27 -25.37
CA GLY A 444 -20.16 -6.94 -23.95
C GLY A 444 -20.07 -8.15 -23.03
N ASP A 445 -20.56 -9.32 -23.44
CA ASP A 445 -20.69 -10.54 -22.60
C ASP A 445 -19.45 -10.86 -21.75
N THR A 446 -19.69 -11.47 -20.58
CA THR A 446 -18.62 -11.94 -19.70
C THR A 446 -18.60 -13.46 -19.60
N ILE A 447 -17.45 -14.06 -19.92
CA ILE A 447 -17.21 -15.50 -19.87
C ILE A 447 -16.48 -15.84 -18.57
N MET A 448 -17.20 -16.48 -17.66
CA MET A 448 -16.70 -16.95 -16.36
C MET A 448 -16.13 -18.37 -16.53
N VAL A 449 -14.82 -18.52 -16.33
CA VAL A 449 -14.11 -19.79 -16.56
C VAL A 449 -13.69 -20.42 -15.24
N GLU A 450 -14.09 -21.68 -15.06
CA GLU A 450 -13.76 -22.49 -13.87
C GLU A 450 -12.24 -22.63 -13.69
N GLY A 451 -11.84 -22.58 -12.42
CA GLY A 451 -10.48 -22.72 -11.95
C GLY A 451 -9.99 -24.15 -11.82
N ASN A 452 -8.78 -24.31 -11.29
CA ASN A 452 -8.15 -25.61 -11.01
C ASN A 452 -8.08 -26.54 -12.24
N HIS A 453 -8.06 -25.96 -13.44
CA HIS A 453 -8.26 -26.65 -14.71
C HIS A 453 -7.29 -26.16 -15.79
N THR A 454 -6.98 -27.05 -16.74
CA THR A 454 -6.12 -26.75 -17.90
C THR A 454 -6.88 -26.99 -19.20
N TYR A 455 -7.21 -25.91 -19.89
CA TYR A 455 -7.87 -25.92 -21.19
C TYR A 455 -6.84 -26.05 -22.31
N THR A 456 -6.99 -27.07 -23.16
CA THR A 456 -5.98 -27.42 -24.18
C THR A 456 -6.26 -26.81 -25.58
N ALA A 457 -7.31 -26.02 -25.71
CA ALA A 457 -7.70 -25.34 -26.94
C ALA A 457 -7.59 -23.82 -26.74
N GLY A 458 -6.94 -23.13 -27.69
CA GLY A 458 -6.84 -21.68 -27.68
C GLY A 458 -8.15 -21.02 -28.11
N VAL A 459 -8.34 -19.77 -27.69
CA VAL A 459 -9.58 -19.00 -27.86
C VAL A 459 -9.36 -17.88 -28.85
N THR A 460 -10.23 -17.75 -29.85
CA THR A 460 -10.31 -16.59 -30.73
C THR A 460 -11.56 -15.79 -30.41
N VAL A 461 -11.34 -14.56 -29.95
CA VAL A 461 -12.36 -13.57 -29.60
C VAL A 461 -12.57 -12.64 -30.80
N THR A 462 -13.72 -12.77 -31.47
CA THR A 462 -14.15 -11.88 -32.58
C THR A 462 -15.30 -10.95 -32.21
N THR A 463 -16.00 -11.24 -31.12
CA THR A 463 -16.99 -10.35 -30.49
C THR A 463 -16.31 -9.67 -29.30
N PRO A 464 -16.44 -8.35 -29.08
CA PRO A 464 -15.91 -7.72 -27.86
C PRO A 464 -16.59 -8.32 -26.63
N LEU A 465 -15.81 -8.95 -25.75
CA LEU A 465 -16.28 -9.66 -24.55
C LEU A 465 -15.14 -9.75 -23.53
N TRP A 466 -15.47 -10.08 -22.28
CA TRP A 466 -14.50 -10.36 -21.23
C TRP A 466 -14.28 -11.86 -21.00
N LEU A 467 -13.02 -12.25 -20.84
CA LEU A 467 -12.62 -13.57 -20.33
C LEU A 467 -12.15 -13.42 -18.89
N LEU A 468 -12.82 -14.07 -17.93
CA LEU A 468 -12.44 -14.05 -16.51
C LEU A 468 -12.10 -15.47 -16.03
N GLY A 469 -10.83 -15.73 -15.76
CA GLY A 469 -10.36 -16.93 -15.04
C GLY A 469 -10.47 -16.76 -13.52
N GLY A 470 -10.27 -17.84 -12.77
CA GLY A 470 -10.21 -17.81 -11.31
C GLY A 470 -11.48 -18.17 -10.55
N TRP A 471 -12.51 -18.74 -11.19
CA TRP A 471 -13.76 -19.09 -10.50
C TRP A 471 -13.70 -20.45 -9.80
N ASP A 472 -14.35 -20.58 -8.65
CA ASP A 472 -14.61 -21.88 -8.04
C ASP A 472 -15.70 -22.70 -8.79
N SER A 473 -15.93 -23.94 -8.37
CA SER A 473 -16.75 -24.91 -9.11
C SER A 473 -18.27 -24.66 -9.05
N ASP A 474 -18.73 -23.76 -8.18
CA ASP A 474 -20.13 -23.28 -8.19
C ASP A 474 -20.27 -21.82 -8.64
N TYR A 475 -19.14 -21.16 -8.95
CA TYR A 475 -19.02 -19.76 -9.37
C TYR A 475 -19.53 -18.76 -8.32
N SER A 476 -19.41 -19.09 -7.04
CA SER A 476 -19.72 -18.18 -5.93
C SER A 476 -18.53 -17.28 -5.54
N VAL A 477 -17.28 -17.73 -5.79
CA VAL A 477 -16.07 -16.95 -5.51
C VAL A 477 -15.14 -16.89 -6.73
N ARG A 478 -14.61 -15.69 -7.00
CA ARG A 478 -13.49 -15.48 -7.93
C ARG A 478 -12.20 -15.19 -7.15
N ASP A 479 -11.24 -16.08 -7.28
CA ASP A 479 -9.87 -15.96 -6.75
C ASP A 479 -8.91 -16.63 -7.74
N PRO A 480 -8.23 -15.87 -8.62
CA PRO A 480 -7.26 -16.41 -9.57
C PRO A 480 -6.01 -17.05 -8.96
N GLU A 481 -5.68 -16.77 -7.69
CA GLU A 481 -4.53 -17.36 -7.01
C GLU A 481 -4.86 -18.77 -6.50
N THR A 482 -5.99 -18.95 -5.81
CA THR A 482 -6.38 -20.26 -5.28
C THR A 482 -7.13 -21.14 -6.30
N ASN A 483 -7.87 -20.55 -7.24
CA ASN A 483 -8.62 -21.23 -8.28
C ASN A 483 -8.02 -21.01 -9.68
N SER A 484 -6.70 -21.14 -9.83
CA SER A 484 -6.00 -20.77 -11.08
C SER A 484 -6.58 -21.44 -12.35
N THR A 485 -6.91 -20.64 -13.36
CA THR A 485 -7.38 -21.12 -14.68
C THR A 485 -6.22 -21.13 -15.69
N THR A 486 -5.86 -22.30 -16.22
CA THR A 486 -4.73 -22.44 -17.17
C THR A 486 -5.20 -22.69 -18.60
N ILE A 487 -4.58 -22.06 -19.60
CA ILE A 487 -4.72 -22.42 -21.03
C ILE A 487 -3.35 -22.82 -21.59
N SER A 488 -3.30 -23.97 -22.27
CA SER A 488 -2.09 -24.55 -22.85
C SER A 488 -2.36 -25.16 -24.22
N SER A 489 -2.14 -24.40 -25.30
CA SER A 489 -2.54 -24.77 -26.66
C SER A 489 -1.46 -24.52 -27.72
N VAL A 490 -1.51 -25.27 -28.83
CA VAL A 490 -0.76 -24.91 -30.05
C VAL A 490 -1.42 -23.69 -30.71
N GLY A 491 -0.62 -22.74 -31.20
CA GLY A 491 -1.08 -21.39 -31.52
C GLY A 491 -1.02 -20.48 -30.29
N SER A 492 -1.68 -19.31 -30.34
CA SER A 492 -1.89 -18.46 -29.16
C SER A 492 -3.04 -19.01 -28.31
N PRO A 493 -2.85 -19.26 -26.99
CA PRO A 493 -3.90 -19.50 -26.02
C PRO A 493 -5.08 -18.53 -26.11
N ILE A 494 -4.85 -17.24 -26.35
CA ILE A 494 -5.90 -16.24 -26.57
C ILE A 494 -5.57 -15.37 -27.79
N SER A 495 -6.60 -14.97 -28.55
CA SER A 495 -6.47 -14.09 -29.72
C SER A 495 -7.66 -13.14 -29.85
N PHE A 496 -7.43 -11.84 -29.67
CA PHE A 496 -8.42 -10.79 -29.96
C PHE A 496 -8.31 -10.34 -31.42
N MET A 497 -9.44 -10.35 -32.15
CA MET A 497 -9.46 -10.24 -33.62
C MET A 497 -10.60 -9.34 -34.12
N ASN A 498 -10.27 -8.12 -34.56
CA ASN A 498 -11.22 -7.10 -35.07
C ASN A 498 -12.17 -6.49 -34.01
N THR A 499 -11.79 -6.52 -32.73
CA THR A 499 -12.57 -5.97 -31.59
C THR A 499 -12.08 -4.57 -31.18
N LEU A 500 -12.23 -3.58 -32.07
CA LEU A 500 -11.93 -2.16 -31.77
C LEU A 500 -13.10 -1.46 -31.05
N PHE A 501 -12.79 -0.42 -30.28
CA PHE A 501 -13.73 0.59 -29.74
C PHE A 501 -14.83 0.09 -28.78
N VAL A 502 -14.65 -1.06 -28.13
CA VAL A 502 -15.59 -1.58 -27.12
C VAL A 502 -14.78 -2.21 -25.97
N ASN A 503 -15.23 -2.03 -24.72
CA ASN A 503 -14.60 -2.64 -23.53
C ASN A 503 -14.61 -4.18 -23.66
N CYS A 504 -13.41 -4.77 -23.71
CA CYS A 504 -13.19 -6.21 -23.79
C CYS A 504 -11.80 -6.54 -23.21
N GLY A 505 -11.59 -7.79 -22.77
CA GLY A 505 -10.34 -8.11 -22.11
C GLY A 505 -10.19 -9.53 -21.58
N VAL A 506 -9.07 -9.75 -20.89
CA VAL A 506 -8.70 -11.01 -20.25
C VAL A 506 -8.08 -10.77 -18.88
N ASP A 507 -8.63 -11.44 -17.87
CA ASP A 507 -8.26 -11.30 -16.47
C ASP A 507 -8.01 -12.67 -15.80
N GLY A 508 -6.87 -12.83 -15.12
CA GLY A 508 -6.63 -13.94 -14.19
C GLY A 508 -6.38 -15.31 -14.82
N PHE A 509 -5.69 -15.38 -15.97
CA PHE A 509 -5.30 -16.65 -16.60
C PHE A 509 -3.79 -16.95 -16.49
N ILE A 510 -3.48 -18.25 -16.39
CA ILE A 510 -2.14 -18.78 -16.62
C ILE A 510 -2.04 -19.27 -18.07
N LEU A 511 -1.19 -18.65 -18.89
CA LEU A 511 -1.05 -18.94 -20.32
C LEU A 511 0.34 -19.52 -20.61
N ILE A 512 0.40 -20.77 -21.07
CA ILE A 512 1.65 -21.53 -21.20
C ILE A 512 1.77 -22.33 -22.51
N ASN A 513 3.01 -22.65 -22.91
CA ASN A 513 3.36 -23.48 -24.08
C ASN A 513 2.83 -22.97 -25.43
N GLY A 514 2.32 -21.74 -25.47
CA GLY A 514 1.63 -21.16 -26.62
C GLY A 514 2.63 -20.82 -27.74
N THR A 515 2.38 -21.34 -28.94
CA THR A 515 3.33 -21.24 -30.08
C THR A 515 3.08 -20.04 -31.00
N GLY A 516 2.16 -19.15 -30.65
CA GLY A 516 1.81 -17.95 -31.42
C GLY A 516 0.93 -18.21 -32.66
N ARG A 517 0.12 -17.24 -33.03
CA ARG A 517 -0.81 -17.28 -34.16
C ARG A 517 -0.06 -16.98 -35.46
N SER A 518 -0.21 -17.86 -36.46
CA SER A 518 0.39 -17.64 -37.79
C SER A 518 -0.29 -16.46 -38.51
N ALA A 519 0.50 -15.47 -38.93
CA ALA A 519 0.03 -14.28 -39.65
C ALA A 519 1.10 -13.73 -40.62
N GLN A 520 0.72 -12.71 -41.40
CA GLN A 520 1.60 -11.97 -42.32
C GLN A 520 1.51 -10.47 -41.99
N LEU A 521 2.18 -10.06 -40.91
CA LEU A 521 1.93 -8.80 -40.20
C LEU A 521 3.19 -8.26 -39.49
N PRO A 522 4.01 -7.40 -40.14
CA PRO A 522 4.13 -7.24 -41.58
C PRO A 522 4.85 -8.43 -42.25
N GLU A 523 5.65 -9.18 -41.48
CA GLU A 523 6.39 -10.36 -41.91
C GLU A 523 5.57 -11.65 -41.77
N THR A 524 5.92 -12.69 -42.54
CA THR A 524 5.24 -14.00 -42.44
C THR A 524 5.82 -14.81 -41.26
N GLY A 525 5.04 -14.98 -40.19
CA GLY A 525 5.52 -15.52 -38.93
C GLY A 525 4.43 -15.94 -37.94
N ALA A 526 4.84 -16.30 -36.73
CA ALA A 526 3.97 -16.62 -35.60
C ALA A 526 4.04 -15.50 -34.54
N TYR A 527 2.88 -15.00 -34.10
CA TYR A 527 2.78 -13.80 -33.27
C TYR A 527 2.02 -14.06 -31.96
N GLY A 528 2.47 -13.45 -30.87
CA GLY A 528 1.76 -13.43 -29.59
C GLY A 528 1.65 -14.81 -28.97
N GLY A 529 2.75 -15.35 -28.46
CA GLY A 529 2.85 -16.74 -28.01
C GLY A 529 1.75 -17.13 -27.02
N GLY A 530 1.51 -16.30 -26.00
CA GLY A 530 0.36 -16.41 -25.08
C GLY A 530 -0.90 -15.69 -25.59
N ILE A 531 -0.77 -14.39 -25.90
CA ILE A 531 -1.87 -13.52 -26.36
C ILE A 531 -1.50 -12.85 -27.67
N PHE A 532 -2.39 -12.92 -28.65
CA PHE A 532 -2.32 -12.15 -29.88
C PHE A 532 -3.47 -11.13 -29.95
N SER A 533 -3.19 -9.90 -30.35
CA SER A 533 -4.20 -8.86 -30.59
C SER A 533 -4.01 -8.28 -32.00
N TYR A 534 -5.07 -8.29 -32.80
CA TYR A 534 -5.05 -7.75 -34.16
C TYR A 534 -6.33 -6.98 -34.46
N ARG A 535 -6.20 -5.68 -34.76
CA ARG A 535 -7.34 -4.79 -35.00
C ARG A 535 -8.26 -4.77 -33.80
N ALA A 536 -7.69 -4.64 -32.60
CA ALA A 536 -8.38 -4.92 -31.35
C ALA A 536 -7.82 -4.09 -30.19
N SER A 537 -8.70 -3.75 -29.25
CA SER A 537 -8.40 -2.90 -28.09
C SER A 537 -8.66 -3.59 -26.73
N PRO A 538 -8.08 -4.78 -26.47
CA PRO A 538 -8.30 -5.46 -25.19
C PRO A 538 -7.55 -4.81 -24.03
N VAL A 539 -8.13 -4.92 -22.83
CA VAL A 539 -7.41 -4.89 -21.56
C VAL A 539 -6.85 -6.30 -21.27
N ILE A 540 -5.57 -6.39 -20.94
CA ILE A 540 -4.86 -7.64 -20.63
C ILE A 540 -4.34 -7.48 -19.20
N ARG A 541 -4.96 -8.17 -18.23
CA ARG A 541 -4.63 -7.94 -16.80
C ARG A 541 -4.49 -9.17 -15.92
N ASN A 542 -3.65 -9.07 -14.90
CA ASN A 542 -3.51 -10.09 -13.85
C ASN A 542 -3.18 -11.50 -14.39
N ASN A 543 -2.53 -11.61 -15.56
CA ASN A 543 -2.23 -12.90 -16.19
C ASN A 543 -0.78 -13.34 -15.92
N ILE A 544 -0.55 -14.65 -15.84
CA ILE A 544 0.78 -15.26 -15.79
C ILE A 544 1.08 -15.90 -17.16
N ILE A 545 1.85 -15.23 -17.99
CA ILE A 545 2.18 -15.66 -19.36
C ILE A 545 3.62 -16.14 -19.40
N ARG A 546 3.84 -17.45 -19.55
CA ARG A 546 5.20 -17.99 -19.46
C ARG A 546 5.49 -19.21 -20.31
N ASN A 547 6.77 -19.41 -20.64
CA ASN A 547 7.21 -20.50 -21.51
C ASN A 547 6.44 -20.53 -22.86
N CYS A 548 6.04 -19.35 -23.35
CA CYS A 548 5.37 -19.17 -24.64
C CYS A 548 6.35 -18.63 -25.71
N GLY A 549 5.98 -18.80 -26.97
CA GLY A 549 6.69 -18.29 -28.14
C GLY A 549 7.03 -19.37 -29.18
N TYR A 550 7.67 -18.98 -30.28
CA TYR A 550 7.87 -19.83 -31.45
C TYR A 550 9.34 -20.03 -31.81
N THR A 551 9.81 -21.27 -31.67
CA THR A 551 11.21 -21.66 -31.85
C THR A 551 11.52 -22.19 -33.25
N SER A 552 11.58 -21.29 -34.23
CA SER A 552 12.00 -21.61 -35.61
C SER A 552 13.31 -20.93 -35.98
N VAL A 553 14.16 -21.64 -36.73
CA VAL A 553 15.43 -21.10 -37.26
C VAL A 553 15.25 -20.30 -38.56
N SER A 554 14.05 -20.31 -39.16
CA SER A 554 13.83 -19.79 -40.52
C SER A 554 12.48 -19.13 -40.79
N ALA A 555 11.58 -19.04 -39.80
CA ALA A 555 10.29 -18.36 -39.93
C ALA A 555 10.15 -17.31 -38.81
N PHE A 556 9.50 -16.18 -39.11
CA PHE A 556 9.48 -15.03 -38.22
C PHE A 556 8.70 -15.31 -36.92
N SER A 557 9.05 -14.65 -35.80
CA SER A 557 8.16 -14.58 -34.64
C SER A 557 8.24 -13.28 -33.85
N GLY A 558 7.08 -12.73 -33.47
CA GLY A 558 6.97 -11.47 -32.71
C GLY A 558 6.13 -11.66 -31.45
N GLY A 559 6.64 -11.23 -30.29
CA GLY A 559 5.90 -11.29 -29.01
C GLY A 559 5.79 -12.71 -28.48
N GLY A 560 6.77 -13.17 -27.71
CA GLY A 560 6.75 -14.52 -27.12
C GLY A 560 5.66 -14.68 -26.08
N ALA A 561 5.31 -13.61 -25.35
CA ALA A 561 4.13 -13.57 -24.48
C ALA A 561 2.95 -12.88 -25.17
N ILE A 562 3.11 -11.61 -25.54
CA ILE A 562 2.03 -10.75 -26.07
C ILE A 562 2.49 -10.13 -27.39
N ALA A 563 1.64 -10.15 -28.42
CA ALA A 563 1.84 -9.34 -29.63
C ALA A 563 0.58 -8.59 -30.01
N CYS A 564 0.71 -7.29 -30.28
CA CYS A 564 -0.38 -6.39 -30.65
C CYS A 564 -0.12 -5.74 -32.02
N HIS A 565 -1.18 -5.57 -32.82
CA HIS A 565 -1.18 -4.91 -34.13
C HIS A 565 -2.48 -4.12 -34.34
N ASP A 566 -2.39 -2.87 -34.81
CA ASP A 566 -3.53 -1.99 -35.15
C ASP A 566 -4.54 -1.87 -33.98
N GLY A 567 -4.30 -0.94 -33.04
CA GLY A 567 -5.22 -0.73 -31.93
C GLY A 567 -4.68 0.07 -30.75
N THR A 568 -5.51 0.20 -29.73
CA THR A 568 -5.17 0.82 -28.43
C THR A 568 -5.35 -0.22 -27.34
N VAL A 569 -4.28 -0.60 -26.64
CA VAL A 569 -4.27 -1.74 -25.69
C VAL A 569 -3.85 -1.30 -24.29
N THR A 570 -4.37 -1.98 -23.27
CA THR A 570 -3.93 -1.83 -21.87
C THR A 570 -3.34 -3.15 -21.40
N ILE A 571 -2.14 -3.12 -20.82
CA ILE A 571 -1.43 -4.29 -20.31
C ILE A 571 -1.04 -3.99 -18.87
N GLU A 572 -1.79 -4.50 -17.89
CA GLU A 572 -1.65 -4.12 -16.47
C GLU A 572 -1.42 -5.33 -15.54
N ASN A 573 -0.49 -5.22 -14.60
CA ASN A 573 -0.25 -6.22 -13.54
C ASN A 573 -0.02 -7.67 -14.01
N ASN A 574 0.55 -7.89 -15.19
CA ASN A 574 0.85 -9.23 -15.70
C ASN A 574 2.27 -9.69 -15.30
N ILE A 575 2.42 -11.00 -15.09
CA ILE A 575 3.69 -11.69 -14.89
C ILE A 575 4.06 -12.37 -16.21
N ILE A 576 5.19 -11.97 -16.80
CA ILE A 576 5.63 -12.37 -18.15
C ILE A 576 7.04 -12.97 -18.04
N GLU A 577 7.13 -14.31 -17.98
CA GLU A 577 8.37 -15.06 -17.63
C GLU A 577 8.84 -16.02 -18.74
N ASP A 578 10.16 -16.12 -18.98
CA ASP A 578 10.78 -17.19 -19.81
C ASP A 578 10.19 -17.32 -21.25
N ASN A 579 9.73 -16.21 -21.84
CA ASN A 579 9.10 -16.23 -23.16
C ASN A 579 10.10 -15.99 -24.31
N ARG A 580 9.83 -16.53 -25.51
CA ARG A 580 10.83 -16.56 -26.59
C ARG A 580 10.28 -16.38 -28.01
N ALA A 581 10.56 -15.22 -28.61
CA ALA A 581 10.28 -14.90 -30.02
C ALA A 581 11.56 -14.40 -30.73
N GLN A 582 11.51 -14.13 -32.02
CA GLN A 582 12.63 -13.51 -32.75
C GLN A 582 12.82 -12.05 -32.32
N CYS A 583 11.73 -11.29 -32.24
CA CYS A 583 11.69 -9.92 -31.70
C CYS A 583 10.58 -9.78 -30.65
N GLY A 584 10.84 -9.05 -29.56
CA GLY A 584 9.92 -8.97 -28.42
C GLY A 584 9.74 -10.33 -27.75
N GLY A 585 10.73 -10.78 -26.96
CA GLY A 585 10.63 -12.04 -26.22
C GLY A 585 9.41 -12.06 -25.29
N GLY A 586 9.15 -10.96 -24.58
CA GLY A 586 7.90 -10.72 -23.87
C GLY A 586 6.83 -10.09 -24.78
N ILE A 587 6.85 -8.77 -24.90
CA ILE A 587 5.83 -7.95 -25.58
C ILE A 587 6.33 -7.46 -26.96
N TYR A 588 5.45 -7.45 -27.96
CA TYR A 588 5.69 -6.89 -29.29
C TYR A 588 4.54 -5.97 -29.72
N LEU A 589 4.84 -4.73 -30.09
CA LEU A 589 3.88 -3.70 -30.53
C LEU A 589 4.21 -3.23 -31.96
N TYR A 590 3.18 -3.13 -32.80
CA TYR A 590 3.29 -2.62 -34.17
C TYR A 590 2.03 -1.84 -34.59
N ASP A 591 2.16 -0.58 -35.02
CA ASP A 591 1.02 0.32 -35.30
C ASP A 591 0.00 0.36 -34.13
N VAL A 592 0.49 0.42 -32.88
CA VAL A 592 -0.31 0.33 -31.65
C VAL A 592 -0.07 1.53 -30.72
N THR A 593 -1.09 1.93 -29.96
CA THR A 593 -0.94 2.73 -28.74
C THR A 593 -1.11 1.82 -27.53
N ALA A 594 -0.14 1.72 -26.64
CA ALA A 594 -0.17 0.83 -25.49
C ALA A 594 0.04 1.59 -24.17
N THR A 595 -0.81 1.32 -23.19
CA THR A 595 -0.54 1.60 -21.77
C THR A 595 -0.05 0.31 -21.13
N ILE A 596 1.08 0.36 -20.43
CA ILE A 596 1.75 -0.80 -19.82
C ILE A 596 2.09 -0.45 -18.37
N THR A 597 1.38 -1.00 -17.39
CA THR A 597 1.53 -0.57 -15.98
C THR A 597 1.69 -1.74 -15.01
N GLY A 598 2.63 -1.66 -14.07
CA GLY A 598 2.78 -2.63 -12.97
C GLY A 598 3.15 -4.06 -13.38
N ASN A 599 3.62 -4.28 -14.61
CA ASN A 599 3.96 -5.63 -15.10
C ASN A 599 5.36 -6.07 -14.67
N THR A 600 5.53 -7.36 -14.42
CA THR A 600 6.84 -8.00 -14.27
C THR A 600 7.19 -8.74 -15.56
N ILE A 601 8.21 -8.29 -16.29
CA ILE A 601 8.64 -8.81 -17.60
C ILE A 601 10.08 -9.30 -17.47
N THR A 602 10.25 -10.62 -17.31
CA THR A 602 11.53 -11.22 -16.95
C THR A 602 11.87 -12.49 -17.74
N GLY A 603 13.16 -12.86 -17.75
CA GLY A 603 13.69 -14.06 -18.40
C GLY A 603 13.43 -14.18 -19.91
N SER A 604 12.88 -13.16 -20.56
CA SER A 604 12.37 -13.27 -21.92
C SER A 604 13.47 -13.00 -22.96
N THR A 605 13.50 -13.79 -24.03
CA THR A 605 14.68 -13.93 -24.90
C THR A 605 14.39 -13.86 -26.40
N CYS A 606 15.29 -13.24 -27.16
CA CYS A 606 15.31 -13.31 -28.62
C CYS A 606 15.80 -14.69 -29.12
N HIS A 607 15.21 -15.19 -30.20
CA HIS A 607 15.51 -16.49 -30.78
C HIS A 607 16.89 -16.53 -31.50
N ALA A 608 17.94 -16.90 -30.76
CA ALA A 608 19.33 -16.81 -31.20
C ALA A 608 19.64 -17.42 -32.58
N GLU A 609 19.00 -18.53 -32.94
CA GLU A 609 19.30 -19.32 -34.15
C GLU A 609 18.72 -18.76 -35.46
N TYR A 610 17.82 -17.77 -35.39
CA TYR A 610 17.21 -17.17 -36.59
C TYR A 610 18.22 -16.25 -37.33
N THR A 611 18.05 -16.04 -38.64
CA THR A 611 19.08 -15.41 -39.51
C THR A 611 18.89 -13.93 -39.84
N GLY A 612 17.73 -13.34 -39.54
CA GLY A 612 17.44 -11.90 -39.74
C GLY A 612 17.57 -11.05 -38.46
N THR A 613 16.85 -9.92 -38.44
CA THR A 613 16.69 -8.97 -37.31
C THR A 613 16.25 -9.70 -36.03
N LYS A 614 16.83 -9.40 -34.87
CA LYS A 614 16.57 -10.10 -33.59
C LYS A 614 16.87 -9.16 -32.43
N ASP A 615 15.87 -8.40 -32.02
CA ASP A 615 15.99 -7.22 -31.16
C ASP A 615 14.76 -7.14 -30.24
N GLY A 616 14.89 -6.56 -29.04
CA GLY A 616 13.84 -6.53 -28.01
C GLY A 616 13.69 -7.87 -27.25
N GLY A 617 14.37 -8.02 -26.10
CA GLY A 617 14.22 -9.17 -25.21
C GLY A 617 12.93 -9.11 -24.39
N GLY A 618 12.73 -8.05 -23.61
CA GLY A 618 11.50 -7.78 -22.87
C GLY A 618 10.38 -7.24 -23.77
N ILE A 619 10.53 -5.98 -24.20
CA ILE A 619 9.54 -5.23 -25.01
C ILE A 619 10.15 -4.82 -26.35
N TYR A 620 9.38 -4.95 -27.44
CA TYR A 620 9.71 -4.45 -28.77
C TYR A 620 8.61 -3.51 -29.29
N VAL A 621 8.96 -2.28 -29.64
CA VAL A 621 8.06 -1.19 -30.04
C VAL A 621 8.44 -0.68 -31.43
N LEU A 622 7.52 -0.78 -32.39
CA LEU A 622 7.74 -0.34 -33.78
C LEU A 622 6.52 0.42 -34.32
N TYR A 623 6.72 1.60 -34.91
CA TYR A 623 5.62 2.48 -35.38
C TYR A 623 4.50 2.69 -34.35
N SER A 624 4.84 2.67 -33.06
CA SER A 624 3.88 2.58 -31.96
C SER A 624 4.13 3.67 -30.90
N THR A 625 3.14 3.93 -30.06
CA THR A 625 3.31 4.69 -28.82
C THR A 625 3.17 3.75 -27.64
N ALA A 626 4.10 3.77 -26.70
CA ALA A 626 4.06 2.98 -25.49
C ALA A 626 4.27 3.89 -24.27
N THR A 627 3.24 4.00 -23.42
CA THR A 627 3.32 4.66 -22.11
C THR A 627 3.46 3.57 -21.07
N LEU A 628 4.56 3.60 -20.34
CA LEU A 628 4.93 2.67 -19.30
C LEU A 628 4.82 3.38 -17.94
N SER A 629 4.38 2.67 -16.91
CA SER A 629 4.63 3.07 -15.52
C SER A 629 4.84 1.87 -14.59
N ASP A 630 5.70 2.03 -13.58
CA ASP A 630 5.84 1.10 -12.46
C ASP A 630 6.17 -0.36 -12.84
N ASN A 631 6.69 -0.62 -14.05
CA ASN A 631 7.01 -1.97 -14.51
C ASN A 631 8.40 -2.42 -14.05
N MET A 632 8.56 -3.73 -13.83
CA MET A 632 9.86 -4.38 -13.66
C MET A 632 10.25 -5.14 -14.93
N ILE A 633 11.16 -4.59 -15.72
CA ILE A 633 11.61 -5.13 -17.01
C ILE A 633 13.06 -5.59 -16.86
N GLY A 634 13.28 -6.84 -16.41
CA GLY A 634 14.62 -7.27 -16.00
C GLY A 634 15.04 -8.68 -16.38
N THR A 635 16.35 -8.96 -16.40
CA THR A 635 16.96 -10.26 -16.79
C THR A 635 16.65 -10.76 -18.21
N ASN A 636 16.12 -9.90 -19.08
CA ASN A 636 15.78 -10.27 -20.47
C ASN A 636 17.02 -10.27 -21.38
N THR A 637 16.97 -11.04 -22.48
CA THR A 637 18.07 -11.14 -23.47
C THR A 637 17.63 -10.73 -24.86
N GLY A 638 18.00 -9.53 -25.26
CA GLY A 638 17.94 -9.08 -26.65
C GLY A 638 19.10 -9.71 -27.42
N PHE A 639 18.86 -10.32 -28.60
CA PHE A 639 19.97 -10.97 -29.30
C PHE A 639 20.97 -9.94 -29.83
N ARG A 640 20.50 -8.84 -30.40
CA ARG A 640 21.34 -7.74 -30.91
C ARG A 640 21.16 -6.47 -30.07
N SER A 641 20.03 -5.79 -30.16
CA SER A 641 19.75 -4.55 -29.42
C SER A 641 18.48 -4.64 -28.57
N GLY A 642 18.41 -3.79 -27.53
CA GLY A 642 17.26 -3.69 -26.64
C GLY A 642 17.04 -4.96 -25.83
N GLY A 643 17.80 -5.16 -24.77
CA GLY A 643 17.62 -6.32 -23.88
C GLY A 643 16.30 -6.21 -23.11
N GLY A 644 16.12 -5.13 -22.35
CA GLY A 644 14.85 -4.76 -21.74
C GLY A 644 13.87 -4.25 -22.80
N ILE A 645 14.15 -3.08 -23.39
CA ILE A 645 13.26 -2.37 -24.33
C ILE A 645 13.98 -2.08 -25.65
N TYR A 646 13.31 -2.34 -26.78
CA TYR A 646 13.70 -1.86 -28.11
C TYR A 646 12.61 -0.97 -28.71
N GLY A 647 12.96 0.22 -29.18
CA GLY A 647 12.06 1.16 -29.86
C GLY A 647 12.58 1.60 -31.24
N ARG A 648 11.70 1.64 -32.25
CA ARG A 648 12.04 2.26 -33.54
C ARG A 648 10.84 2.95 -34.20
N PHE A 649 11.04 4.15 -34.76
CA PHE A 649 9.97 4.96 -35.36
C PHE A 649 8.75 5.14 -34.43
N SER A 650 9.00 5.23 -33.12
CA SER A 650 8.01 5.09 -32.06
C SER A 650 8.11 6.23 -31.04
N THR A 651 7.21 6.26 -30.07
CA THR A 651 7.34 7.10 -28.86
C THR A 651 7.26 6.19 -27.65
N ILE A 652 8.19 6.33 -26.70
CA ILE A 652 8.22 5.57 -25.45
C ILE A 652 8.27 6.59 -24.31
N VAL A 653 7.29 6.52 -23.41
CA VAL A 653 7.21 7.34 -22.19
C VAL A 653 7.28 6.38 -21.00
N MET A 654 8.08 6.70 -19.98
CA MET A 654 8.33 5.85 -18.81
C MET A 654 8.23 6.66 -17.52
N SER A 655 7.65 6.06 -16.47
CA SER A 655 7.43 6.70 -15.17
C SER A 655 7.54 5.69 -14.03
N GLY A 656 8.60 5.77 -13.21
CA GLY A 656 8.82 4.81 -12.10
C GLY A 656 9.29 3.41 -12.56
N ASP A 657 9.49 3.20 -13.86
CA ASP A 657 9.88 1.90 -14.42
C ASP A 657 11.31 1.48 -14.05
N THR A 658 11.46 0.21 -13.68
CA THR A 658 12.76 -0.43 -13.41
C THR A 658 13.19 -1.30 -14.59
N VAL A 659 14.35 -1.00 -15.19
CA VAL A 659 14.96 -1.77 -16.28
C VAL A 659 16.29 -2.35 -15.80
N SER A 660 16.29 -3.60 -15.32
CA SER A 660 17.40 -4.16 -14.54
C SER A 660 18.04 -5.46 -15.09
N ALA A 661 19.36 -5.57 -15.05
CA ALA A 661 20.12 -6.79 -15.37
C ALA A 661 19.82 -7.42 -16.75
N ASN A 662 19.36 -6.63 -17.73
CA ASN A 662 19.09 -7.11 -19.10
C ASN A 662 20.38 -7.20 -19.92
N THR A 663 20.34 -7.97 -21.02
CA THR A 663 21.54 -8.31 -21.81
C THR A 663 21.33 -8.11 -23.31
N ALA A 664 22.37 -7.63 -24.02
CA ALA A 664 22.37 -7.47 -25.47
C ALA A 664 23.78 -7.66 -26.10
N SER A 665 23.87 -8.13 -27.36
CA SER A 665 25.19 -8.31 -28.00
C SER A 665 25.74 -7.10 -28.76
N PHE A 666 24.91 -6.10 -29.07
CA PHE A 666 25.29 -4.94 -29.88
C PHE A 666 25.07 -3.58 -29.21
N GLY A 667 23.88 -3.29 -28.68
CA GLY A 667 23.49 -1.92 -28.36
C GLY A 667 22.28 -1.79 -27.45
N GLY A 668 22.42 -1.08 -26.33
CA GLY A 668 21.31 -0.72 -25.42
C GLY A 668 20.74 -1.96 -24.74
N ALA A 669 21.47 -2.52 -23.77
CA ALA A 669 21.02 -3.72 -23.09
C ALA A 669 19.82 -3.46 -22.18
N GLY A 670 19.74 -2.30 -21.51
CA GLY A 670 18.52 -1.83 -20.88
C GLY A 670 17.52 -1.37 -21.94
N ILE A 671 17.81 -0.26 -22.61
CA ILE A 671 16.95 0.42 -23.58
C ILE A 671 17.73 0.71 -24.86
N TYR A 672 17.18 0.40 -26.03
CA TYR A 672 17.65 0.86 -27.33
C TYR A 672 16.53 1.59 -28.07
N THR A 673 16.76 2.82 -28.54
CA THR A 673 15.84 3.57 -29.39
C THR A 673 16.54 4.17 -30.62
N GLU A 674 15.89 4.06 -31.78
CA GLU A 674 16.35 4.68 -33.03
C GLU A 674 15.17 5.40 -33.72
N ARG A 675 15.34 6.68 -34.07
CA ARG A 675 14.32 7.52 -34.72
C ARG A 675 12.99 7.53 -33.97
N SER A 676 13.08 7.66 -32.65
CA SER A 676 11.95 7.55 -31.71
C SER A 676 12.03 8.66 -30.67
N GLY A 677 10.92 8.98 -30.02
CA GLY A 677 10.94 9.69 -28.74
C GLY A 677 11.19 8.72 -27.60
N LEU A 678 11.95 9.15 -26.59
CA LEU A 678 12.17 8.43 -25.34
C LEU A 678 12.14 9.43 -24.18
N ASP A 679 11.07 9.38 -23.40
CA ASP A 679 10.81 10.28 -22.29
C ASP A 679 10.79 9.45 -21.00
N ILE A 680 11.62 9.78 -20.01
CA ILE A 680 11.79 8.97 -18.78
C ILE A 680 11.74 9.87 -17.54
N ALA A 681 10.84 9.55 -16.61
CA ALA A 681 10.77 10.15 -15.29
C ALA A 681 10.90 9.07 -14.18
N HIS A 682 11.62 9.36 -13.11
CA HIS A 682 11.69 8.51 -11.89
C HIS A 682 12.13 7.05 -12.13
N GLY A 683 12.81 6.77 -13.25
CA GLY A 683 13.17 5.41 -13.64
C GLY A 683 14.41 4.86 -12.92
N VAL A 684 14.58 3.54 -12.95
CA VAL A 684 15.75 2.85 -12.38
C VAL A 684 16.35 1.90 -13.43
N ILE A 685 17.44 2.30 -14.08
CA ILE A 685 18.05 1.60 -15.21
C ILE A 685 19.43 1.06 -14.78
N VAL A 686 19.46 -0.21 -14.35
CA VAL A 686 20.61 -0.74 -13.58
C VAL A 686 21.13 -2.11 -14.04
N GLU A 687 22.42 -2.36 -13.81
CA GLU A 687 23.09 -3.67 -14.06
C GLU A 687 22.99 -4.22 -15.50
N ASN A 688 22.57 -3.43 -16.49
CA ASN A 688 22.36 -3.93 -17.85
C ASN A 688 23.69 -4.07 -18.62
N ILE A 689 23.89 -5.19 -19.31
CA ILE A 689 25.19 -5.59 -19.89
C ILE A 689 25.13 -5.71 -21.42
N SER A 690 25.91 -4.90 -22.12
CA SER A 690 26.07 -4.93 -23.58
C SER A 690 27.47 -5.38 -23.99
N THR A 691 27.58 -6.40 -24.85
CA THR A 691 28.88 -6.84 -25.39
C THR A 691 29.44 -5.92 -26.49
N SER A 692 28.91 -4.71 -26.63
CA SER A 692 29.35 -3.72 -27.62
C SER A 692 29.10 -2.28 -27.14
N GLN A 693 27.95 -1.65 -27.39
CA GLN A 693 27.69 -0.25 -27.01
C GLN A 693 26.51 -0.16 -26.03
N ALA A 694 26.46 0.84 -25.15
CA ALA A 694 25.34 1.10 -24.23
C ALA A 694 24.89 -0.11 -23.39
N GLY A 695 25.38 -0.20 -22.15
CA GLY A 695 24.78 -1.08 -21.14
C GLY A 695 23.35 -0.64 -20.84
N GLY A 696 23.18 0.58 -20.30
CA GLY A 696 21.89 1.17 -19.96
C GLY A 696 21.09 1.57 -21.21
N LEU A 697 21.32 2.77 -21.73
CA LEU A 697 20.52 3.40 -22.78
C LEU A 697 21.34 3.64 -24.06
N PHE A 698 20.79 3.27 -25.22
CA PHE A 698 21.27 3.69 -26.54
C PHE A 698 20.17 4.47 -27.25
N VAL A 699 20.40 5.75 -27.54
CA VAL A 699 19.40 6.63 -28.17
C VAL A 699 20.00 7.23 -29.44
N ARG A 700 19.26 7.23 -30.55
CA ARG A 700 19.76 7.77 -31.83
C ARG A 700 18.72 8.42 -32.73
N TRP A 701 19.05 9.59 -33.31
CA TRP A 701 18.20 10.32 -34.26
C TRP A 701 16.78 10.61 -33.72
N GLY A 702 16.68 10.90 -32.43
CA GLY A 702 15.42 10.92 -31.69
C GLY A 702 15.32 12.06 -30.69
N HIS A 703 14.11 12.25 -30.17
CA HIS A 703 13.87 13.08 -28.98
C HIS A 703 14.24 12.28 -27.73
N LEU A 704 14.81 12.95 -26.72
CA LEU A 704 15.28 12.34 -25.48
C LEU A 704 15.07 13.30 -24.31
N ASP A 705 14.07 13.03 -23.48
CA ASP A 705 13.94 13.65 -22.16
C ASP A 705 14.20 12.62 -21.06
N ILE A 706 15.10 12.92 -20.13
CA ILE A 706 15.37 12.10 -18.94
C ILE A 706 15.38 13.00 -17.71
N GLN A 707 14.50 12.73 -16.74
CA GLN A 707 14.44 13.44 -15.47
C GLN A 707 14.30 12.53 -14.26
N ASN A 708 14.83 12.96 -13.11
CA ASN A 708 14.71 12.30 -11.81
C ASN A 708 15.06 10.79 -11.81
N THR A 709 15.92 10.34 -12.74
CA THR A 709 16.15 8.93 -13.05
C THR A 709 17.51 8.45 -12.55
N ILE A 710 17.58 7.20 -12.06
CA ILE A 710 18.80 6.51 -11.61
C ILE A 710 19.29 5.60 -12.75
N ILE A 711 20.56 5.74 -13.13
CA ILE A 711 21.19 4.98 -14.23
C ILE A 711 22.54 4.48 -13.75
N ALA A 712 22.61 3.25 -13.20
CA ALA A 712 23.79 2.82 -12.44
C ALA A 712 24.27 1.38 -12.74
N LEU A 713 25.56 1.10 -12.53
CA LEU A 713 26.16 -0.24 -12.64
C LEU A 713 26.03 -0.92 -14.02
N ASN A 714 25.69 -0.19 -15.08
CA ASN A 714 25.52 -0.77 -16.42
C ASN A 714 26.90 -0.97 -17.10
N GLU A 715 27.09 -2.09 -17.81
CA GLU A 715 28.36 -2.47 -18.46
C GLU A 715 28.28 -2.45 -19.99
N SER A 716 29.32 -1.91 -20.63
CA SER A 716 29.49 -1.86 -22.08
C SER A 716 30.89 -2.27 -22.50
N SER A 717 31.02 -3.34 -23.28
CA SER A 717 32.33 -3.82 -23.74
C SER A 717 33.02 -2.89 -24.75
N SER A 718 32.44 -1.74 -25.12
CA SER A 718 33.05 -0.73 -25.98
C SER A 718 32.86 0.70 -25.46
N ILE A 719 31.68 1.31 -25.67
CA ILE A 719 31.43 2.74 -25.37
C ILE A 719 30.00 2.99 -24.88
N GLY A 720 29.82 3.98 -24.00
CA GLY A 720 28.56 4.24 -23.29
C GLY A 720 28.26 3.10 -22.32
N GLY A 721 28.56 3.22 -21.03
CA GLY A 721 28.10 2.25 -20.02
C GLY A 721 26.65 2.55 -19.64
N GLY A 722 26.41 3.71 -19.03
CA GLY A 722 25.09 4.22 -18.67
C GLY A 722 24.32 4.74 -19.88
N ILE A 723 24.62 5.97 -20.31
CA ILE A 723 23.96 6.68 -21.42
C ILE A 723 24.85 6.71 -22.67
N TYR A 724 24.30 6.31 -23.82
CA TYR A 724 24.80 6.66 -25.15
C TYR A 724 23.71 7.41 -25.92
N ALA A 725 23.98 8.63 -26.36
CA ALA A 725 23.11 9.39 -27.25
C ALA A 725 23.86 9.88 -28.50
N ASP A 726 23.27 9.73 -29.69
CA ASP A 726 23.83 10.22 -30.94
C ASP A 726 22.80 10.92 -31.83
N SER A 727 23.06 12.19 -32.15
CA SER A 727 22.20 13.01 -32.99
C SER A 727 20.77 13.12 -32.42
N CYS A 728 20.69 13.46 -31.12
CA CYS A 728 19.45 13.60 -30.35
C CYS A 728 19.27 15.03 -29.84
N TRP A 729 18.04 15.36 -29.46
CA TRP A 729 17.63 16.64 -28.86
C TRP A 729 16.66 16.39 -27.71
N GLY A 730 16.48 17.38 -26.82
CA GLY A 730 15.68 17.26 -25.59
C GLY A 730 16.49 17.67 -24.35
N SER A 731 16.21 17.05 -23.21
CA SER A 731 16.73 17.43 -21.90
C SER A 731 17.20 16.22 -21.07
N ILE A 732 18.28 16.40 -20.30
CA ILE A 732 18.77 15.44 -19.32
C ILE A 732 18.98 16.22 -18.03
N VAL A 733 18.01 16.18 -17.13
CA VAL A 733 17.92 17.10 -15.97
C VAL A 733 17.67 16.34 -14.67
N ASN A 734 18.36 16.69 -13.59
CA ASN A 734 18.17 16.06 -12.27
C ASN A 734 18.30 14.52 -12.29
N ASN A 735 19.35 13.93 -12.89
CA ASN A 735 19.55 12.46 -12.93
C ASN A 735 20.80 12.02 -12.17
N THR A 736 20.80 10.80 -11.63
CA THR A 736 21.96 10.16 -11.01
C THR A 736 22.51 9.06 -11.90
N VAL A 737 23.73 9.22 -12.41
CA VAL A 737 24.39 8.30 -13.34
C VAL A 737 25.69 7.78 -12.73
N ASP A 738 25.69 6.58 -12.14
CA ASP A 738 26.74 6.12 -11.19
C ASP A 738 27.41 4.76 -11.51
N ASP A 739 28.73 4.69 -11.32
CA ASP A 739 29.63 3.52 -11.51
C ASP A 739 29.28 2.62 -12.73
N ASN A 740 28.85 3.25 -13.83
CA ASN A 740 28.67 2.56 -15.09
C ASN A 740 30.02 2.42 -15.80
N SER A 741 30.18 1.37 -16.60
CA SER A 741 31.48 0.98 -17.16
C SER A 741 31.50 0.83 -18.67
N ALA A 742 32.56 1.35 -19.30
CA ALA A 742 32.85 1.21 -20.72
C ALA A 742 34.33 0.84 -20.96
N THR A 743 34.63 -0.05 -21.91
CA THR A 743 36.03 -0.42 -22.20
C THR A 743 36.86 0.73 -22.77
N PHE A 744 36.26 1.64 -23.55
CA PHE A 744 37.00 2.68 -24.30
C PHE A 744 36.56 4.12 -24.01
N ALA A 745 35.28 4.41 -23.77
CA ALA A 745 34.77 5.78 -23.66
C ALA A 745 33.36 5.89 -23.10
N GLY A 746 33.11 6.90 -22.26
CA GLY A 746 31.78 7.26 -21.76
C GLY A 746 31.20 6.21 -20.81
N GLY A 747 31.92 5.87 -19.74
CA GLY A 747 31.46 4.96 -18.69
C GLY A 747 30.06 5.32 -18.21
N ASN A 748 29.87 6.53 -17.71
CA ASN A 748 28.53 7.03 -17.35
C ASN A 748 27.79 7.60 -18.57
N VAL A 749 28.40 8.52 -19.32
CA VAL A 749 27.72 9.24 -20.41
C VAL A 749 28.62 9.43 -21.63
N PHE A 750 28.08 9.07 -22.79
CA PHE A 750 28.65 9.34 -24.12
C PHE A 750 27.64 10.10 -24.99
N LEU A 751 27.93 11.37 -25.34
CA LEU A 751 27.10 12.20 -26.22
C LEU A 751 27.80 12.46 -27.55
N ASN A 752 27.11 12.24 -28.68
CA ASN A 752 27.67 12.52 -30.01
C ASN A 752 26.73 13.37 -30.88
N SER A 753 27.29 14.40 -31.52
CA SER A 753 26.58 15.21 -32.53
C SER A 753 25.18 15.70 -32.09
N MET A 754 25.02 16.02 -30.81
CA MET A 754 23.73 16.43 -30.23
C MET A 754 23.19 17.71 -30.88
N GLU A 755 21.87 17.86 -30.85
CA GLU A 755 21.14 19.01 -31.36
C GLU A 755 20.41 19.66 -30.17
N ALA A 756 20.60 20.97 -29.94
CA ALA A 756 19.96 21.79 -28.90
C ALA A 756 19.51 21.03 -27.63
N THR A 757 20.47 20.49 -26.87
CA THR A 757 20.21 19.63 -25.70
C THR A 757 20.56 20.33 -24.39
N GLU A 758 19.71 20.20 -23.37
CA GLU A 758 20.01 20.67 -22.01
C GLU A 758 20.55 19.51 -21.15
N PHE A 759 21.63 19.73 -20.41
CA PHE A 759 22.24 18.77 -19.50
C PHE A 759 22.55 19.49 -18.17
N ILE A 760 21.60 19.44 -17.23
CA ILE A 760 21.55 20.34 -16.07
C ILE A 760 21.30 19.56 -14.77
N ASN A 761 21.89 19.96 -13.64
CA ASN A 761 21.64 19.37 -12.30
C ASN A 761 21.94 17.87 -12.15
N ASN A 762 22.67 17.22 -13.06
CA ASN A 762 22.93 15.78 -12.96
C ASN A 762 24.10 15.45 -12.02
N LEU A 763 23.97 14.36 -11.27
CA LEU A 763 25.09 13.65 -10.66
C LEU A 763 25.61 12.60 -11.65
N VAL A 764 26.91 12.63 -11.94
CA VAL A 764 27.55 11.71 -12.88
C VAL A 764 28.82 11.18 -12.23
N THR A 765 28.79 10.03 -11.56
CA THR A 765 29.81 9.66 -10.58
C THR A 765 30.49 8.30 -10.79
N PHE A 766 31.78 8.21 -10.45
CA PHE A 766 32.61 6.99 -10.46
C PHE A 766 32.75 6.19 -11.79
N GLY A 767 32.31 6.72 -12.93
CA GLY A 767 32.21 5.98 -14.20
C GLY A 767 33.56 5.48 -14.76
N GLN A 768 33.61 4.19 -15.09
CA GLN A 768 34.81 3.51 -15.59
C GLN A 768 34.98 3.69 -17.10
N GLY A 769 36.19 4.08 -17.53
CA GLY A 769 36.49 4.30 -18.95
C GLY A 769 35.94 5.62 -19.47
N TYR A 770 36.43 6.73 -18.90
CA TYR A 770 36.02 8.11 -19.17
C TYR A 770 34.58 8.39 -18.76
N GLY A 771 34.36 9.02 -17.59
CA GLY A 771 33.02 9.16 -17.00
C GLY A 771 32.01 9.91 -17.89
N PHE A 772 32.29 11.17 -18.18
CA PHE A 772 31.52 11.99 -19.12
C PHE A 772 32.34 12.35 -20.35
N GLN A 773 31.81 12.07 -21.55
CA GLN A 773 32.40 12.47 -22.82
C GLN A 773 31.34 12.98 -23.80
N ALA A 774 31.61 14.12 -24.44
CA ALA A 774 30.85 14.61 -25.60
C ALA A 774 31.77 14.84 -26.81
N SER A 775 31.27 14.73 -28.05
CA SER A 775 32.08 15.02 -29.25
C SER A 775 32.12 16.50 -29.65
N SER A 776 31.16 17.32 -29.21
CA SER A 776 31.24 18.77 -29.08
C SER A 776 30.21 19.28 -28.06
N LEU A 777 30.41 20.50 -27.54
CA LEU A 777 29.45 21.24 -26.72
C LEU A 777 28.68 22.32 -27.50
N ASP A 778 28.94 22.55 -28.80
CA ASP A 778 28.37 23.68 -29.56
C ASP A 778 26.83 23.76 -29.54
N ASN A 779 26.16 22.65 -29.22
CA ASN A 779 24.71 22.47 -29.15
C ASN A 779 24.22 21.94 -27.77
N ILE A 780 25.07 21.94 -26.72
CA ILE A 780 24.74 21.36 -25.40
C ILE A 780 24.88 22.43 -24.32
N SER A 781 23.78 22.73 -23.61
CA SER A 781 23.80 23.55 -22.40
C SER A 781 24.23 22.69 -21.21
N PHE A 782 25.46 22.85 -20.74
CA PHE A 782 26.05 22.00 -19.70
C PHE A 782 26.37 22.83 -18.44
N SER A 783 25.43 22.91 -17.51
CA SER A 783 25.48 23.77 -16.30
C SER A 783 24.99 23.04 -15.05
N TYR A 784 25.46 23.46 -13.87
CA TYR A 784 25.04 22.95 -12.55
C TYR A 784 25.10 21.41 -12.37
N ASN A 785 25.95 20.69 -13.10
CA ASN A 785 26.18 19.26 -12.88
C ASN A 785 27.31 19.02 -11.88
N ASN A 786 27.37 17.82 -11.29
CA ASN A 786 28.48 17.38 -10.46
C ASN A 786 29.02 16.03 -10.95
N VAL A 787 30.29 16.02 -11.37
CA VAL A 787 30.91 14.91 -12.14
C VAL A 787 32.03 14.23 -11.34
N TYR A 788 31.76 13.97 -10.06
CA TYR A 788 32.74 13.50 -9.08
C TYR A 788 33.30 12.08 -9.32
N GLY A 789 34.60 11.91 -9.08
CA GLY A 789 35.24 10.59 -9.02
C GLY A 789 35.52 9.91 -10.38
N ASN A 790 35.28 10.60 -11.50
CA ASN A 790 35.53 10.05 -12.83
C ASN A 790 36.99 10.30 -13.31
N THR A 791 37.44 9.51 -14.28
CA THR A 791 38.77 9.66 -14.94
C THR A 791 38.63 10.20 -16.37
N PRO A 792 39.67 10.80 -17.01
CA PRO A 792 41.08 10.90 -16.60
C PRO A 792 41.26 11.81 -15.39
N ALA A 793 40.55 12.93 -15.42
CA ALA A 793 40.00 13.63 -14.28
C ALA A 793 38.68 14.24 -14.78
N GLU A 794 37.55 13.68 -14.33
CA GLU A 794 36.18 14.21 -14.45
C GLU A 794 35.58 14.22 -15.88
N TYR A 795 36.17 14.93 -16.85
CA TYR A 795 35.59 15.19 -18.18
C TYR A 795 36.54 14.82 -19.34
N LEU A 796 35.99 14.49 -20.52
CA LEU A 796 36.76 14.35 -21.77
C LEU A 796 36.13 15.15 -22.94
N ILE A 797 36.96 15.92 -23.66
CA ILE A 797 36.64 16.81 -24.81
C ILE A 797 35.75 18.02 -24.44
N VAL A 798 34.97 17.89 -23.37
CA VAL A 798 34.08 18.88 -22.74
C VAL A 798 34.89 19.94 -21.99
N THR A 799 34.41 21.18 -22.03
CA THR A 799 34.87 22.29 -21.15
C THR A 799 33.66 22.80 -20.37
N PRO A 800 33.49 22.40 -19.09
CA PRO A 800 32.37 22.89 -18.28
C PRO A 800 32.52 24.38 -17.96
N ASP A 801 31.41 25.04 -17.64
CA ASP A 801 31.42 26.39 -17.10
C ASP A 801 31.64 26.40 -15.56
N SER A 802 31.66 27.59 -14.95
CA SER A 802 31.87 27.76 -13.51
C SER A 802 30.66 27.42 -12.62
N THR A 803 29.58 26.87 -13.17
CA THR A 803 28.40 26.41 -12.40
C THR A 803 28.46 24.93 -12.07
N ASN A 804 29.23 24.16 -12.85
CA ASN A 804 29.46 22.74 -12.62
C ASN A 804 30.49 22.51 -11.50
N SER A 805 30.48 21.33 -10.88
CA SER A 805 31.36 21.00 -9.76
C SER A 805 31.86 19.56 -9.77
N SER A 806 32.73 19.24 -8.81
CA SER A 806 33.15 17.89 -8.46
C SER A 806 33.21 17.81 -6.93
N ARG A 807 32.14 17.27 -6.34
CA ARG A 807 31.95 17.15 -4.88
C ARG A 807 31.41 15.76 -4.58
N ALA A 808 31.91 15.11 -3.52
CA ALA A 808 31.46 13.77 -3.16
C ALA A 808 29.94 13.75 -2.94
N PRO A 809 29.19 12.79 -3.52
CA PRO A 809 27.72 12.82 -3.52
C PRO A 809 27.08 12.27 -2.23
N HIS A 810 27.86 11.57 -1.38
CA HIS A 810 27.42 10.96 -0.12
C HIS A 810 26.03 10.29 -0.20
N TYR A 811 25.86 9.37 -1.16
CA TYR A 811 24.67 8.52 -1.26
C TYR A 811 24.44 7.73 0.04
N ALA A 812 23.18 7.57 0.43
CA ALA A 812 22.80 6.87 1.66
C ALA A 812 23.27 5.40 1.70
N ASP A 813 22.94 4.60 0.68
CA ASP A 813 23.58 3.29 0.43
C ASP A 813 23.47 2.88 -1.05
N ALA A 814 24.47 3.29 -1.84
CA ALA A 814 24.59 2.90 -3.24
C ALA A 814 24.72 1.37 -3.46
N VAL A 815 25.07 0.58 -2.44
CA VAL A 815 25.12 -0.90 -2.54
C VAL A 815 23.71 -1.50 -2.59
N THR A 816 22.71 -0.82 -2.02
CA THR A 816 21.29 -1.16 -2.15
C THR A 816 20.56 -0.31 -3.20
N LEU A 817 21.29 0.40 -4.05
CA LEU A 817 20.77 1.39 -5.02
C LEU A 817 20.04 2.58 -4.37
N ASP A 818 20.32 2.87 -3.09
CA ASP A 818 19.78 4.04 -2.40
C ASP A 818 20.66 5.26 -2.65
N TYR A 819 20.29 6.02 -3.68
CA TYR A 819 21.00 7.18 -4.20
C TYR A 819 20.54 8.53 -3.61
N HIS A 820 19.76 8.54 -2.52
CA HIS A 820 19.38 9.79 -1.85
C HIS A 820 20.61 10.55 -1.34
N PRO A 821 20.63 11.91 -1.41
CA PRO A 821 21.63 12.74 -0.76
C PRO A 821 21.64 12.53 0.76
N GLY A 822 22.74 11.95 1.25
CA GLY A 822 22.99 11.79 2.67
C GLY A 822 23.66 13.00 3.30
N MET A 823 23.92 12.89 4.60
CA MET A 823 24.72 13.86 5.35
C MET A 823 26.06 14.18 4.63
N HIS A 824 26.43 15.47 4.61
CA HIS A 824 27.62 16.01 3.93
C HIS A 824 27.59 16.00 2.39
N SER A 825 26.48 15.57 1.75
CA SER A 825 26.40 15.49 0.29
C SER A 825 26.77 16.80 -0.41
N GLY A 826 27.65 16.66 -1.39
CA GLY A 826 28.06 17.72 -2.29
C GLY A 826 26.95 18.18 -3.26
N ALA A 827 25.86 17.42 -3.35
CA ALA A 827 24.71 17.64 -4.22
C ALA A 827 23.66 18.60 -3.62
N ILE A 828 23.64 18.74 -2.29
CA ILE A 828 22.58 19.47 -1.58
C ILE A 828 22.66 20.98 -1.82
N ASP A 829 21.54 21.63 -2.17
CA ASP A 829 21.42 23.06 -2.52
C ASP A 829 22.35 23.52 -3.67
N THR A 830 22.71 22.66 -4.63
CA THR A 830 23.72 23.00 -5.67
C THR A 830 23.23 23.10 -7.12
N GLY A 831 21.99 22.71 -7.44
CA GLY A 831 21.39 22.82 -8.77
C GLY A 831 21.07 24.26 -9.21
N ASP A 832 20.47 24.46 -10.38
CA ASP A 832 20.22 25.80 -10.95
C ASP A 832 19.39 26.70 -10.00
N PRO A 833 19.94 27.83 -9.49
CA PRO A 833 19.22 28.74 -8.58
C PRO A 833 18.13 29.58 -9.27
N THR A 834 17.94 29.40 -10.59
CA THR A 834 16.82 29.94 -11.37
C THR A 834 15.82 28.88 -11.80
N GLY A 835 16.11 27.60 -11.54
CA GLY A 835 15.20 26.47 -11.74
C GLY A 835 14.13 26.34 -10.65
N PRO A 836 13.25 25.33 -10.75
CA PRO A 836 12.26 25.03 -9.71
C PRO A 836 12.94 24.45 -8.46
N ALA A 837 12.58 25.00 -7.30
CA ALA A 837 12.98 24.53 -5.96
C ALA A 837 12.63 23.05 -5.70
N ASP A 838 13.21 22.44 -4.66
CA ASP A 838 12.78 21.13 -4.17
C ASP A 838 11.40 21.20 -3.47
N PRO A 839 10.72 20.06 -3.24
CA PRO A 839 9.39 20.05 -2.62
C PRO A 839 9.28 20.66 -1.22
N ASP A 840 10.38 20.73 -0.46
CA ASP A 840 10.45 21.43 0.84
C ASP A 840 10.65 22.96 0.69
N GLY A 841 10.99 23.42 -0.50
CA GLY A 841 11.29 24.82 -0.83
C GLY A 841 12.77 25.22 -0.71
N SER A 842 13.70 24.27 -0.59
CA SER A 842 15.15 24.51 -0.70
C SER A 842 15.57 24.92 -2.13
N ARG A 843 16.86 25.15 -2.37
CA ARG A 843 17.38 25.23 -3.74
C ARG A 843 17.57 23.80 -4.27
N ALA A 844 17.07 23.54 -5.48
CA ALA A 844 17.14 22.22 -6.11
C ALA A 844 18.48 21.48 -5.91
N ASP A 845 18.39 20.29 -5.34
CA ASP A 845 19.49 19.33 -5.26
C ASP A 845 19.94 18.87 -6.66
N GLN A 846 21.15 18.33 -6.72
CA GLN A 846 21.66 17.65 -7.91
C GLN A 846 21.33 16.15 -7.85
N GLY A 847 20.97 15.56 -8.99
CA GLY A 847 20.70 14.13 -9.13
C GLY A 847 19.21 13.77 -9.07
N ALA A 848 18.93 12.45 -9.04
CA ALA A 848 17.61 11.86 -9.20
C ALA A 848 16.54 12.40 -8.23
N PHE A 849 16.95 12.94 -7.08
CA PHE A 849 16.06 13.40 -6.00
C PHE A 849 15.93 14.93 -5.90
N GLY A 850 16.41 15.69 -6.89
CA GLY A 850 16.29 17.16 -6.94
C GLY A 850 15.22 17.69 -7.92
N GLY A 851 14.85 18.95 -7.73
CA GLY A 851 13.79 19.70 -8.40
C GLY A 851 12.37 19.36 -7.94
N ALA A 852 11.41 20.25 -8.21
CA ALA A 852 10.02 20.18 -7.75
C ALA A 852 9.23 18.91 -8.14
N THR A 853 9.73 18.09 -9.06
CA THR A 853 9.15 16.79 -9.44
C THR A 853 9.70 15.61 -8.64
N ALA A 854 10.75 15.79 -7.84
CA ALA A 854 11.43 14.71 -7.13
C ALA A 854 10.51 13.93 -6.19
N HIS A 855 10.77 12.62 -6.08
CA HIS A 855 10.25 11.78 -5.00
C HIS A 855 11.05 12.06 -3.71
N PHE A 856 10.87 13.26 -3.16
CA PHE A 856 11.65 13.79 -2.05
C PHE A 856 11.19 13.15 -0.73
N THR A 857 12.07 12.39 -0.08
CA THR A 857 11.79 11.66 1.18
C THR A 857 12.65 12.11 2.37
N ALA A 858 13.38 13.22 2.21
CA ALA A 858 14.23 13.81 3.22
C ALA A 858 13.47 14.84 4.09
N PRO A 859 13.99 15.21 5.28
CA PRO A 859 13.40 16.27 6.12
C PRO A 859 13.45 17.66 5.47
N ASP A 860 12.53 18.54 5.87
CA ASP A 860 12.49 19.94 5.43
C ASP A 860 13.80 20.67 5.80
N TYR A 861 14.32 21.47 4.87
CA TYR A 861 15.47 22.34 5.14
C TYR A 861 15.23 23.33 6.29
N ILE A 862 16.28 23.57 7.06
CA ILE A 862 16.19 24.36 8.29
C ILE A 862 16.23 25.86 8.00
N THR A 863 15.33 26.63 8.58
CA THR A 863 15.23 28.08 8.37
C THR A 863 15.59 28.86 9.64
N GLY A 864 15.72 30.19 9.50
CA GLY A 864 15.88 31.10 10.65
C GLY A 864 17.19 31.01 11.42
N LEU A 865 18.25 30.36 10.91
CA LEU A 865 19.49 30.20 11.66
C LEU A 865 20.11 31.57 11.98
N THR A 866 20.43 31.78 13.26
CA THR A 866 21.14 32.94 13.78
C THR A 866 22.35 32.52 14.62
N ALA A 867 23.33 33.42 14.75
CA ALA A 867 24.53 33.23 15.57
C ALA A 867 24.76 34.48 16.43
N THR A 868 24.79 34.31 17.76
CA THR A 868 24.88 35.42 18.73
C THR A 868 25.99 35.15 19.74
N VAL A 869 26.90 36.11 19.93
CA VAL A 869 27.95 36.00 20.97
C VAL A 869 27.33 36.15 22.36
N ILE A 870 27.56 35.17 23.23
CA ILE A 870 27.36 35.25 24.68
C ILE A 870 28.72 35.65 25.30
N PRO A 871 28.88 36.90 25.77
CA PRO A 871 30.10 37.33 26.45
C PRO A 871 30.18 36.78 27.87
N SER A 872 31.38 36.45 28.33
CA SER A 872 31.65 35.90 29.66
C SER A 872 32.66 36.73 30.46
N THR A 873 32.66 36.52 31.78
CA THR A 873 33.65 37.12 32.71
C THR A 873 34.44 36.08 33.50
N THR A 874 34.17 34.78 33.26
CA THR A 874 34.75 33.65 34.00
C THR A 874 35.13 32.46 33.12
N THR A 875 34.84 32.53 31.82
CA THR A 875 35.19 31.57 30.76
C THR A 875 35.57 32.38 29.51
N PRO A 876 36.05 31.75 28.43
CA PRO A 876 35.96 32.36 27.10
C PRO A 876 34.51 32.74 26.76
N ASP A 877 34.37 33.66 25.81
CA ASP A 877 33.09 33.96 25.14
C ASP A 877 32.61 32.72 24.37
N SER A 878 31.32 32.67 24.05
CA SER A 878 30.70 31.54 23.34
C SER A 878 29.71 32.03 22.28
N ILE A 879 29.34 31.18 21.33
CA ILE A 879 28.36 31.51 20.29
C ILE A 879 27.12 30.65 20.54
N ARG A 880 25.98 31.31 20.77
CA ARG A 880 24.67 30.68 20.72
C ARG A 880 24.21 30.62 19.27
N LEU A 881 23.75 29.44 18.87
CA LEU A 881 23.01 29.21 17.64
C LEU A 881 21.55 28.97 18.00
N ASP A 882 20.63 29.58 17.25
CA ASP A 882 19.18 29.41 17.35
C ASP A 882 18.63 29.30 15.92
N TRP A 883 17.67 28.40 15.66
CA TRP A 883 17.02 28.21 14.36
C TRP A 883 15.52 27.90 14.51
N ASP A 884 14.76 27.92 13.41
CA ASP A 884 13.35 27.55 13.40
C ASP A 884 13.18 26.02 13.41
N ALA A 885 12.13 25.52 14.08
CA ALA A 885 11.88 24.09 14.21
C ALA A 885 11.55 23.42 12.87
N CYS A 886 12.09 22.21 12.65
CA CYS A 886 11.73 21.37 11.50
C CYS A 886 10.29 20.87 11.64
N THR A 887 9.55 20.82 10.53
CA THR A 887 8.11 20.48 10.51
C THR A 887 7.80 19.03 10.17
N SER A 888 8.75 18.32 9.57
CA SER A 888 8.71 16.91 9.19
C SER A 888 9.39 16.00 10.23
N GLU A 889 9.32 14.69 10.03
CA GLU A 889 10.00 13.73 10.91
C GLU A 889 11.52 13.69 10.64
N PHE A 890 12.32 13.83 11.69
CA PHE A 890 13.79 13.78 11.65
C PHE A 890 14.35 13.17 12.94
N ASP A 891 15.55 12.59 12.87
CA ASP A 891 16.22 11.96 14.02
C ASP A 891 17.16 12.95 14.73
N GLN A 892 17.81 13.84 13.97
CA GLN A 892 18.89 14.71 14.49
C GLN A 892 19.12 15.97 13.66
N TYR A 893 19.50 17.06 14.33
CA TYR A 893 20.10 18.24 13.68
C TYR A 893 21.61 18.06 13.53
N VAL A 894 22.13 18.41 12.36
CA VAL A 894 23.57 18.41 12.05
C VAL A 894 24.04 19.85 11.91
N ILE A 895 24.96 20.28 12.77
CA ILE A 895 25.54 21.62 12.75
C ILE A 895 26.91 21.57 12.08
N TYR A 896 27.06 22.37 11.03
CA TYR A 896 28.30 22.57 10.30
C TYR A 896 28.95 23.88 10.70
N ALA A 897 30.26 23.88 10.96
CA ALA A 897 31.03 25.08 11.30
C ALA A 897 32.26 25.26 10.38
N SER A 898 32.57 26.52 10.03
CA SER A 898 33.73 26.92 9.23
C SER A 898 34.23 28.32 9.62
N TRP A 899 35.51 28.58 9.35
CA TRP A 899 36.12 29.92 9.46
C TRP A 899 35.90 30.81 8.22
N HIS A 900 35.35 30.24 7.15
CA HIS A 900 35.20 30.90 5.85
C HIS A 900 33.75 31.34 5.59
N ASP A 901 33.58 32.61 5.20
CA ASP A 901 32.30 33.13 4.72
C ASP A 901 31.93 32.53 3.36
N GLY A 902 30.66 32.19 3.16
CA GLY A 902 30.14 31.57 1.94
C GLY A 902 30.39 30.06 1.84
N PHE A 903 30.78 29.37 2.93
CA PHE A 903 31.13 27.96 2.85
C PHE A 903 29.92 27.04 2.52
N LEU A 904 30.25 25.91 1.89
CA LEU A 904 29.34 24.80 1.63
C LEU A 904 29.73 23.59 2.52
N PRO A 905 28.79 22.94 3.21
CA PRO A 905 29.03 21.76 4.02
C PRO A 905 29.71 20.61 3.26
N ALA A 906 30.66 19.93 3.91
CA ALA A 906 31.42 18.78 3.37
C ALA A 906 32.11 17.98 4.51
N ASP A 907 32.69 16.83 4.17
CA ASP A 907 33.49 15.93 5.05
C ASP A 907 34.57 16.60 5.93
N SER A 908 35.09 17.76 5.51
CA SER A 908 36.17 18.47 6.20
C SER A 908 35.67 19.50 7.24
N CYS A 909 34.36 19.63 7.42
CA CYS A 909 33.78 20.56 8.40
C CYS A 909 33.90 20.01 9.82
N SER A 910 33.95 20.91 10.82
CA SER A 910 33.86 20.50 12.23
C SER A 910 32.40 20.28 12.63
N TYR A 911 32.10 19.09 13.16
CA TYR A 911 30.75 18.70 13.58
C TYR A 911 30.55 18.88 15.09
N LEU A 912 29.35 19.32 15.47
CA LEU A 912 28.94 19.52 16.86
C LEU A 912 27.80 18.55 17.19
N PRO A 913 27.80 17.91 18.39
CA PRO A 913 26.95 16.77 18.67
C PRO A 913 25.46 17.10 18.73
N ASN A 914 24.74 16.64 17.70
CA ASN A 914 23.33 16.31 17.56
C ASN A 914 22.42 16.76 18.72
N PRO A 915 21.99 18.04 18.75
CA PRO A 915 20.92 18.48 19.64
C PRO A 915 19.56 18.02 19.10
N THR A 916 18.66 17.62 20.00
CA THR A 916 17.23 17.40 19.69
C THR A 916 16.40 18.65 20.05
N THR A 917 17.00 19.83 19.91
CA THR A 917 16.47 21.13 20.34
C THR A 917 16.99 22.21 19.41
N GLU A 918 16.19 23.26 19.20
CA GLU A 918 16.33 24.32 18.20
C GLU A 918 17.41 25.37 18.55
N SER A 919 18.33 25.01 19.44
CA SER A 919 19.48 25.86 19.80
C SER A 919 20.67 25.05 20.31
N TYR A 920 21.87 25.62 20.13
CA TYR A 920 23.15 25.04 20.55
C TYR A 920 24.08 26.13 21.10
N ILE A 921 25.01 25.76 21.99
CA ILE A 921 26.04 26.67 22.50
C ILE A 921 27.41 26.11 22.11
N TYR A 922 28.05 26.77 21.15
CA TYR A 922 29.40 26.48 20.69
C TYR A 922 30.42 27.33 21.47
N MET A 923 31.61 26.79 21.71
CA MET A 923 32.68 27.43 22.48
C MET A 923 33.94 27.51 21.60
N PRO A 924 34.07 28.56 20.77
CA PRO A 924 35.17 28.72 19.83
C PRO A 924 36.39 29.43 20.43
N TYR A 925 37.52 29.36 19.73
CA TYR A 925 38.63 30.31 19.87
C TYR A 925 38.29 31.66 19.19
N SER A 926 39.10 32.70 19.43
CA SER A 926 38.93 34.03 18.81
C SER A 926 38.87 33.98 17.28
N GLY A 927 38.23 34.99 16.67
CA GLY A 927 38.03 35.06 15.22
C GLY A 927 36.56 34.89 14.83
N CYS A 928 36.29 34.85 13.52
CA CYS A 928 34.94 34.75 12.96
C CYS A 928 34.60 33.30 12.60
N HIS A 929 33.43 32.85 13.04
CA HIS A 929 32.91 31.51 12.78
C HIS A 929 31.58 31.60 12.06
N PHE A 930 31.39 30.75 11.05
CA PHE A 930 30.22 30.67 10.18
C PHE A 930 29.59 29.28 10.30
N PHE A 931 28.26 29.23 10.25
CA PHE A 931 27.46 28.06 10.57
C PHE A 931 26.33 27.82 9.58
N ARG A 932 25.96 26.55 9.42
CA ARG A 932 24.74 26.06 8.78
C ARG A 932 24.18 24.86 9.55
N VAL A 933 22.88 24.62 9.46
CA VAL A 933 22.21 23.47 10.08
C VAL A 933 21.39 22.72 9.02
N ALA A 934 21.31 21.40 9.13
CA ALA A 934 20.36 20.55 8.40
C ALA A 934 19.68 19.58 9.36
N ALA A 935 18.51 19.05 8.99
CA ALA A 935 17.88 17.91 9.64
C ALA A 935 18.16 16.63 8.85
N VAL A 936 18.32 15.51 9.56
CA VAL A 936 18.60 14.19 8.98
C VAL A 936 17.65 13.16 9.57
N ASN A 937 17.02 12.34 8.71
CA ASN A 937 16.09 11.28 9.12
C ASN A 937 16.81 9.97 9.52
N SER A 938 16.04 8.97 9.97
CA SER A 938 16.56 7.65 10.37
C SER A 938 17.19 6.85 9.23
N SER A 939 16.90 7.17 7.97
CA SER A 939 17.54 6.59 6.78
C SER A 939 18.86 7.29 6.42
N GLY A 940 19.20 8.39 7.09
CA GLY A 940 20.40 9.19 6.83
C GLY A 940 20.24 10.27 5.75
N TYR A 941 19.03 10.45 5.20
CA TYR A 941 18.75 11.45 4.16
C TYR A 941 18.73 12.86 4.76
N SER A 942 19.27 13.83 4.03
CA SER A 942 19.23 15.26 4.36
C SER A 942 18.48 15.99 3.26
N GLY A 943 17.56 16.89 3.65
CA GLY A 943 17.13 17.96 2.75
C GLY A 943 18.15 19.10 2.75
N GLY A 944 17.69 20.30 2.42
CA GLY A 944 18.55 21.48 2.28
C GLY A 944 19.26 21.92 3.58
N PHE A 945 20.29 22.74 3.40
CA PHE A 945 21.01 23.46 4.44
C PHE A 945 20.37 24.80 4.74
N SER A 946 20.45 25.20 6.01
CA SER A 946 20.00 26.54 6.42
C SER A 946 20.75 27.67 5.74
N ASN A 947 20.14 28.86 5.82
CA ASN A 947 20.86 30.10 5.64
C ASN A 947 22.15 30.08 6.48
N GLN A 948 23.22 30.66 5.96
CA GLN A 948 24.44 30.81 6.74
C GLN A 948 24.22 31.87 7.82
N ALA A 949 24.71 31.60 9.03
CA ALA A 949 24.86 32.59 10.10
C ALA A 949 26.32 32.69 10.52
N GLY A 950 26.75 33.80 11.12
CA GLY A 950 28.12 33.92 11.61
C GLY A 950 28.29 34.96 12.70
N ALA A 951 29.27 34.75 13.57
CA ALA A 951 29.60 35.62 14.68
C ALA A 951 31.11 35.57 14.99
N CYS A 952 31.66 36.68 15.48
CA CYS A 952 33.09 36.81 15.75
C CYS A 952 33.37 37.07 17.23
N ILE A 953 34.29 36.30 17.82
CA ILE A 953 34.87 36.56 19.14
C ILE A 953 36.08 37.47 18.98
N GLY A 954 36.30 38.36 19.95
CA GLY A 954 37.28 39.46 19.88
C GLY A 954 38.70 39.01 19.49
N ALA A 955 39.37 39.84 18.69
CA ALA A 955 40.66 39.53 18.08
C ALA A 955 41.81 39.44 19.10
N ASP A 956 42.76 38.55 18.79
CA ASP A 956 44.07 38.52 19.44
C ASP A 956 45.02 39.59 18.85
N GLY A 957 46.09 39.88 19.58
CA GLY A 957 47.21 40.72 19.17
C GLY A 957 48.52 40.31 19.85
N ILE A 958 48.63 39.05 20.23
CA ILE A 958 49.87 38.40 20.68
C ILE A 958 50.41 37.59 19.48
N SER A 959 51.74 37.60 19.28
CA SER A 959 52.38 36.75 18.26
C SER A 959 52.71 35.37 18.85
N PRO A 960 52.61 34.29 18.05
CA PRO A 960 53.13 32.98 18.40
C PRO A 960 54.56 32.97 18.95
N GLU A 961 54.81 32.12 19.94
CA GLU A 961 56.15 31.75 20.38
C GLU A 961 56.59 30.49 19.64
N VAL A 962 57.74 30.55 18.95
CA VAL A 962 58.29 29.47 18.11
C VAL A 962 59.68 29.13 18.61
N THR A 963 60.07 27.85 18.51
CA THR A 963 61.43 27.38 18.76
C THR A 963 61.76 26.24 17.80
N VAL A 964 62.82 26.38 17.01
CA VAL A 964 63.37 25.30 16.20
C VAL A 964 64.03 24.28 17.12
N VAL A 965 63.71 23.00 16.95
CA VAL A 965 64.24 21.89 17.77
C VAL A 965 65.30 21.10 17.01
N TYR A 966 65.08 20.84 15.72
CA TYR A 966 66.05 20.14 14.85
C TYR A 966 65.80 20.45 13.36
N PRO A 967 66.85 20.57 12.51
CA PRO A 967 68.25 20.80 12.87
C PRO A 967 68.43 22.19 13.51
N ASN A 968 69.29 22.30 14.51
CA ASN A 968 69.39 23.47 15.38
C ASN A 968 70.83 23.99 15.58
N GLY A 969 71.84 23.31 15.03
CA GLY A 969 73.21 23.81 14.98
C GLY A 969 74.26 22.72 15.11
N GLY A 970 75.25 22.75 14.22
CA GLY A 970 76.39 21.84 14.21
C GLY A 970 76.10 20.43 13.68
N GLU A 971 74.89 20.13 13.21
CA GLU A 971 74.57 18.81 12.67
C GLU A 971 75.29 18.52 11.34
N PHE A 972 75.40 17.22 11.09
CA PHE A 972 75.79 16.64 9.82
C PHE A 972 74.59 15.87 9.25
N ILE A 973 74.26 16.09 7.99
CA ILE A 973 73.18 15.43 7.25
C ILE A 973 73.72 14.97 5.90
N GLU A 974 73.41 13.75 5.45
CA GLU A 974 73.85 13.25 4.15
C GLU A 974 72.87 13.63 3.02
N THR A 975 73.39 13.88 1.82
CA THR A 975 72.55 14.20 0.64
C THR A 975 71.60 13.05 0.31
N GLY A 976 70.29 13.31 0.36
CA GLY A 976 69.24 12.31 0.18
C GLY A 976 68.71 11.67 1.46
N ASP A 977 69.27 12.00 2.64
CA ASP A 977 68.68 11.58 3.92
C ASP A 977 67.24 12.08 4.07
N THR A 978 66.41 11.28 4.73
CA THR A 978 65.08 11.70 5.18
C THR A 978 65.18 12.17 6.63
N VAL A 979 65.03 13.47 6.83
CA VAL A 979 65.22 14.18 8.11
C VAL A 979 63.89 14.76 8.58
N TYR A 980 63.56 14.55 9.84
CA TYR A 980 62.44 15.25 10.47
C TYR A 980 62.90 16.61 10.99
N VAL A 981 62.53 17.67 10.27
CA VAL A 981 62.56 19.04 10.80
C VAL A 981 61.55 19.09 11.93
N SER A 982 61.92 19.62 13.09
CA SER A 982 61.04 19.68 14.26
C SER A 982 61.11 21.01 14.99
N TRP A 983 60.00 21.38 15.62
CA TRP A 983 59.81 22.66 16.30
C TRP A 983 58.90 22.48 17.52
N ILE A 984 58.85 23.51 18.35
CA ILE A 984 57.76 23.77 19.28
C ILE A 984 57.17 25.11 18.86
N ALA A 985 55.87 25.18 18.62
CA ALA A 985 55.17 26.43 18.38
C ALA A 985 53.92 26.47 19.27
N THR A 986 53.77 27.55 20.03
CA THR A 986 52.70 27.72 21.01
C THR A 986 52.21 29.16 21.02
N ASP A 987 50.91 29.31 21.21
CA ASP A 987 50.23 30.59 21.27
C ASP A 987 49.02 30.49 22.22
N ASN A 988 48.44 31.62 22.66
CA ASN A 988 47.29 31.62 23.57
C ASN A 988 45.92 31.46 22.90
N VAL A 989 45.78 31.59 21.58
CA VAL A 989 44.62 31.13 20.79
C VAL A 989 44.95 29.95 19.88
N GLY A 990 46.23 29.73 19.61
CA GLY A 990 46.76 28.54 18.95
C GLY A 990 47.30 28.82 17.55
N ILE A 991 48.11 27.88 17.05
CA ILE A 991 48.73 27.98 15.73
C ILE A 991 47.76 27.47 14.67
N ASP A 992 47.41 28.32 13.72
CA ASP A 992 46.64 27.98 12.52
C ASP A 992 47.50 27.16 11.55
N SER A 993 48.67 27.69 11.20
CA SER A 993 49.55 27.11 10.20
C SER A 993 51.02 27.50 10.39
N LEU A 994 51.93 26.75 9.75
CA LEU A 994 53.37 27.05 9.72
C LEU A 994 53.92 27.11 8.29
N SER A 995 55.05 27.82 8.14
CA SER A 995 55.89 27.83 6.95
C SER A 995 57.33 27.52 7.30
N ILE A 996 57.91 26.58 6.55
CA ILE A 996 59.22 25.97 6.81
C ILE A 996 60.17 26.42 5.70
N TRP A 997 61.28 27.04 6.08
CA TRP A 997 62.25 27.64 5.18
C TRP A 997 63.63 27.04 5.39
N PHE A 998 64.40 26.91 4.32
CA PHE A 998 65.76 26.38 4.32
C PHE A 998 66.73 27.35 3.65
N SER A 999 67.89 27.55 4.24
CA SER A 999 69.01 28.31 3.69
C SER A 999 70.22 27.40 3.51
N VAL A 1000 71.04 27.69 2.50
CA VAL A 1000 72.36 27.06 2.26
C VAL A 1000 73.53 28.05 2.40
N ASN A 1001 73.25 29.31 2.77
CA ASN A 1001 74.20 30.42 2.77
C ASN A 1001 74.12 31.29 4.04
N ALA A 1002 74.04 30.63 5.19
CA ALA A 1002 74.00 31.24 6.53
C ALA A 1002 72.86 32.25 6.72
N GLY A 1003 71.69 31.97 6.11
CA GLY A 1003 70.50 32.81 6.22
C GLY A 1003 70.52 34.07 5.35
N THR A 1004 71.44 34.18 4.39
CA THR A 1004 71.47 35.31 3.44
C THR A 1004 70.26 35.25 2.50
N ASP A 1005 69.93 34.06 2.02
CA ASP A 1005 68.72 33.74 1.26
C ASP A 1005 68.04 32.51 1.87
N TYR A 1006 66.71 32.44 1.78
CA TYR A 1006 65.90 31.28 2.19
C TYR A 1006 64.98 30.84 1.05
N SER A 1007 64.90 29.53 0.84
CA SER A 1007 63.89 28.87 0.00
C SER A 1007 62.81 28.24 0.88
N LEU A 1008 61.54 28.40 0.52
CA LEU A 1008 60.43 27.69 1.16
C LEU A 1008 60.56 26.18 0.88
N LEU A 1009 60.49 25.36 1.92
CA LEU A 1009 60.34 23.90 1.82
C LEU A 1009 58.86 23.51 1.73
N SER A 1010 58.04 24.08 2.62
CA SER A 1010 56.57 23.98 2.58
C SER A 1010 55.92 25.10 3.39
N GLY A 1011 54.63 25.35 3.18
CA GLY A 1011 53.86 26.37 3.88
C GLY A 1011 52.37 26.04 3.89
N GLY A 1012 51.69 26.35 5.00
CA GLY A 1012 50.37 25.80 5.33
C GLY A 1012 50.45 24.49 6.11
N GLU A 1013 51.59 24.18 6.73
CA GLU A 1013 51.79 22.97 7.53
C GLU A 1013 51.04 23.05 8.87
N ALA A 1014 50.53 21.92 9.36
CA ALA A 1014 49.85 21.84 10.65
C ALA A 1014 50.86 21.86 11.81
N ASN A 1015 50.43 22.29 13.00
CA ASN A 1015 51.29 22.30 14.19
C ASN A 1015 51.43 20.92 14.87
N ASP A 1016 51.91 19.92 14.15
CA ASP A 1016 52.16 18.56 14.63
C ASP A 1016 53.57 18.34 15.22
N SER A 1017 54.38 19.40 15.23
CA SER A 1017 55.78 19.47 15.68
C SER A 1017 56.83 18.79 14.77
N THR A 1018 56.48 18.15 13.66
CA THR A 1018 57.47 17.47 12.79
C THR A 1018 57.12 17.43 11.28
N PHE A 1019 58.02 17.95 10.44
CA PHE A 1019 57.92 17.87 8.98
C PHE A 1019 59.00 16.96 8.39
N MET A 1020 58.61 16.08 7.45
CA MET A 1020 59.51 15.13 6.80
C MET A 1020 60.20 15.77 5.57
N TRP A 1021 61.43 16.21 5.75
CA TRP A 1021 62.28 16.82 4.72
C TRP A 1021 63.23 15.77 4.11
N ILE A 1022 63.47 15.85 2.79
CA ILE A 1022 64.55 15.08 2.14
C ILE A 1022 65.70 16.04 1.84
N ALA A 1023 66.88 15.73 2.40
CA ALA A 1023 68.07 16.56 2.27
C ALA A 1023 68.49 16.71 0.80
N PRO A 1024 68.66 17.92 0.27
CA PRO A 1024 68.93 18.15 -1.14
C PRO A 1024 70.34 17.71 -1.53
N VAL A 1025 70.54 17.35 -2.81
CA VAL A 1025 71.85 17.00 -3.41
C VAL A 1025 72.83 18.18 -3.53
N ALA A 1026 72.52 19.33 -2.93
CA ALA A 1026 73.36 20.52 -2.90
C ALA A 1026 74.04 20.63 -1.53
N THR A 1027 75.36 20.42 -1.50
CA THR A 1027 76.13 20.40 -0.26
C THR A 1027 76.52 21.81 0.20
N SER A 1028 76.52 22.04 1.52
CA SER A 1028 76.95 23.29 2.15
C SER A 1028 77.33 23.08 3.62
N ASP A 1029 78.27 23.90 4.10
CA ASP A 1029 78.69 24.03 5.50
C ASP A 1029 78.05 25.24 6.20
N SER A 1030 76.91 25.70 5.70
CA SER A 1030 76.25 26.95 6.14
C SER A 1030 74.74 26.88 6.00
N CYS A 1031 74.15 25.76 6.42
CA CYS A 1031 72.72 25.54 6.36
C CYS A 1031 72.00 26.06 7.62
N LEU A 1032 70.76 26.54 7.44
CA LEU A 1032 69.83 26.91 8.51
C LEU A 1032 68.41 26.49 8.11
N ILE A 1033 67.59 26.11 9.09
CA ILE A 1033 66.13 26.09 8.97
C ILE A 1033 65.57 27.35 9.65
N LYS A 1034 64.50 27.91 9.10
CA LYS A 1034 63.64 28.88 9.78
C LYS A 1034 62.20 28.39 9.76
N ILE A 1035 61.52 28.50 10.90
CA ILE A 1035 60.10 28.19 11.07
C ILE A 1035 59.37 29.51 11.34
N VAL A 1036 58.30 29.78 10.58
CA VAL A 1036 57.34 30.86 10.84
C VAL A 1036 56.01 30.21 11.19
N ALA A 1037 55.40 30.61 12.30
CA ALA A 1037 54.08 30.17 12.72
C ALA A 1037 53.09 31.34 12.68
N TYR A 1038 51.85 31.03 12.32
CA TYR A 1038 50.75 31.98 12.17
C TYR A 1038 49.64 31.59 13.15
N ASP A 1039 49.09 32.55 13.90
CA ASP A 1039 47.85 32.34 14.65
C ASP A 1039 46.61 32.55 13.76
N ALA A 1040 45.43 32.26 14.30
CA ALA A 1040 44.15 32.50 13.61
C ALA A 1040 43.78 33.99 13.41
N ALA A 1041 44.60 34.92 13.89
CA ALA A 1041 44.48 36.37 13.68
C ALA A 1041 45.53 36.92 12.68
N LEU A 1042 46.37 36.05 12.10
CA LEU A 1042 47.51 36.36 11.24
C LEU A 1042 48.64 37.17 11.92
N ASN A 1043 48.79 37.04 13.24
CA ASN A 1043 50.00 37.44 13.94
C ASN A 1043 51.11 36.41 13.65
N GLU A 1044 52.30 36.89 13.30
CA GLU A 1044 53.45 36.04 12.94
C GLU A 1044 54.42 35.90 14.11
N GLY A 1045 54.93 34.70 14.34
CA GLY A 1045 56.10 34.40 15.17
C GLY A 1045 57.11 33.56 14.40
N GLU A 1046 58.41 33.81 14.58
CA GLU A 1046 59.46 33.04 13.88
C GLU A 1046 60.67 32.71 14.75
N ASP A 1047 61.31 31.58 14.44
CA ASP A 1047 62.62 31.18 14.99
C ASP A 1047 63.46 30.44 13.94
N SER A 1048 64.78 30.42 14.12
CA SER A 1048 65.76 29.79 13.21
C SER A 1048 66.74 28.90 13.96
N SER A 1049 67.38 27.94 13.27
CA SER A 1049 68.45 27.12 13.83
C SER A 1049 69.51 27.97 14.55
N ASN A 1050 69.84 27.61 15.79
CA ASN A 1050 70.69 28.41 16.69
C ASN A 1050 72.17 28.50 16.27
N ASP A 1051 72.66 27.56 15.45
CA ASP A 1051 73.95 27.64 14.75
C ASP A 1051 73.83 27.01 13.36
N LEU A 1052 74.88 27.11 12.54
CA LEU A 1052 74.96 26.51 11.20
C LEU A 1052 75.07 24.99 11.28
N PHE A 1053 74.31 24.27 10.46
CA PHE A 1053 74.52 22.84 10.19
C PHE A 1053 75.09 22.60 8.79
N SER A 1054 75.45 21.36 8.49
CA SER A 1054 76.03 20.99 7.19
C SER A 1054 75.31 19.84 6.49
N VAL A 1055 75.19 19.95 5.17
CA VAL A 1055 74.72 18.88 4.27
C VAL A 1055 75.90 18.47 3.38
N LYS A 1056 76.30 17.19 3.40
CA LYS A 1056 77.41 16.66 2.58
C LYS A 1056 77.08 15.30 1.96
N ASP A 1057 77.96 14.83 1.08
CA ASP A 1057 77.95 13.50 0.47
C ASP A 1057 79.11 12.69 1.10
N LEU A 1058 78.87 11.46 1.57
CA LEU A 1058 79.88 10.57 2.18
C LEU A 1058 80.18 9.33 1.34
N THR A 1059 79.92 9.36 0.03
CA THR A 1059 80.16 8.21 -0.87
C THR A 1059 81.64 7.93 -1.21
N ASP A 1060 82.58 8.25 -0.31
CA ASP A 1060 84.01 7.90 -0.39
C ASP A 1060 84.42 7.02 0.83
N VAL A 1061 85.13 5.93 0.59
CA VAL A 1061 85.14 4.75 1.50
C VAL A 1061 86.53 4.45 2.09
N GLU A 1062 86.63 4.41 3.43
CA GLU A 1062 87.73 3.77 4.18
C GLU A 1062 87.19 3.00 5.42
N ASP A 1063 88.01 2.11 5.99
CA ASP A 1063 87.57 0.95 6.81
C ASP A 1063 87.55 1.12 8.36
N ASP A 1064 86.75 0.25 8.98
CA ASP A 1064 86.88 -0.43 10.29
C ASP A 1064 86.53 0.21 11.68
N GLU A 1065 85.89 -0.66 12.49
CA GLU A 1065 85.78 -0.77 13.96
C GLU A 1065 85.42 0.46 14.84
N ASP A 1066 84.11 0.71 15.07
CA ASP A 1066 83.43 0.28 16.32
C ASP A 1066 81.89 0.48 16.26
N GLN A 1067 81.09 -0.30 17.01
CA GLN A 1067 79.60 -0.31 16.93
C GLN A 1067 78.90 -0.12 18.30
N PRO A 1068 77.79 0.64 18.34
CA PRO A 1068 76.67 0.28 19.22
C PRO A 1068 75.28 0.29 18.52
N ASP A 1069 74.59 -0.85 18.60
CA ASP A 1069 73.15 -1.12 18.44
C ASP A 1069 72.26 -0.16 17.61
N ILE A 1070 71.99 -0.56 16.35
CA ILE A 1070 70.87 -0.08 15.53
C ILE A 1070 69.58 -0.81 15.96
N PRO A 1071 68.40 -0.15 16.08
CA PRO A 1071 67.15 -0.82 16.38
C PRO A 1071 66.75 -1.82 15.28
N VAL A 1072 66.81 -3.12 15.59
CA VAL A 1072 66.49 -4.20 14.64
C VAL A 1072 64.99 -4.20 14.31
N LEU A 1073 64.67 -4.20 13.01
CA LEU A 1073 63.30 -4.42 12.49
C LEU A 1073 62.69 -5.68 13.14
N ALA A 1074 61.60 -5.52 13.89
CA ALA A 1074 60.92 -6.65 14.50
C ALA A 1074 59.89 -7.26 13.55
N THR A 1075 59.88 -8.59 13.41
CA THR A 1075 58.82 -9.30 12.68
C THR A 1075 57.52 -9.22 13.48
N SER A 1076 56.43 -8.72 12.88
CA SER A 1076 55.15 -8.46 13.59
C SER A 1076 53.94 -8.49 12.66
N LEU A 1077 52.76 -8.83 13.20
CA LEU A 1077 51.46 -8.68 12.53
C LEU A 1077 50.64 -7.59 13.24
N GLU A 1078 50.26 -6.56 12.50
CA GLU A 1078 49.43 -5.46 13.00
C GLU A 1078 47.96 -5.90 13.15
N GLN A 1079 47.11 -5.05 13.74
CA GLN A 1079 45.67 -5.28 13.70
C GLN A 1079 45.16 -4.93 12.29
N ASN A 1080 44.18 -5.67 11.77
CA ASN A 1080 43.58 -5.36 10.48
C ASN A 1080 42.72 -4.08 10.55
N TYR A 1081 42.60 -3.38 9.42
CA TYR A 1081 41.75 -2.19 9.28
C TYR A 1081 40.96 -2.23 7.96
N PRO A 1082 39.66 -1.90 7.95
CA PRO A 1082 38.78 -1.73 9.13
C PRO A 1082 38.58 -3.05 9.91
N ASN A 1083 38.14 -2.97 11.16
CA ASN A 1083 37.85 -4.13 12.02
C ASN A 1083 36.89 -3.78 13.19
N PRO A 1084 35.60 -4.15 13.16
CA PRO A 1084 34.94 -5.01 12.15
C PRO A 1084 34.96 -4.44 10.73
N PHE A 1085 34.72 -5.30 9.73
CA PHE A 1085 34.64 -4.90 8.33
C PHE A 1085 33.50 -5.63 7.61
N ASN A 1086 32.87 -4.95 6.66
CA ASN A 1086 32.18 -5.57 5.52
C ASN A 1086 33.02 -5.34 4.25
N GLY A 1087 32.75 -6.08 3.18
CA GLY A 1087 33.51 -6.02 1.93
C GLY A 1087 34.95 -6.56 2.08
N HIS A 1088 35.88 -5.72 2.54
CA HIS A 1088 37.31 -6.05 2.63
C HIS A 1088 38.03 -5.42 3.84
N THR A 1089 39.18 -6.01 4.20
CA THR A 1089 40.06 -5.53 5.27
C THR A 1089 41.53 -5.75 4.93
N THR A 1090 42.38 -4.84 5.43
CA THR A 1090 43.80 -4.76 5.12
C THR A 1090 44.64 -5.25 6.31
N LEU A 1091 45.54 -6.20 6.05
CA LEU A 1091 46.45 -6.82 7.04
C LEU A 1091 47.89 -6.40 6.73
N ALA A 1092 48.44 -5.53 7.57
CA ALA A 1092 49.85 -5.12 7.51
C ALA A 1092 50.74 -5.98 8.43
N TYR A 1093 51.96 -6.26 7.98
CA TYR A 1093 52.94 -7.03 8.75
C TYR A 1093 54.38 -6.65 8.39
N THR A 1094 55.28 -6.73 9.35
CA THR A 1094 56.72 -6.45 9.20
C THR A 1094 57.53 -7.74 9.24
N VAL A 1095 58.64 -7.78 8.50
CA VAL A 1095 59.60 -8.88 8.44
C VAL A 1095 61.00 -8.35 8.77
N ALA A 1096 61.64 -8.94 9.77
CA ALA A 1096 62.99 -8.58 10.23
C ALA A 1096 64.09 -8.89 9.20
N GLU A 1097 64.06 -10.13 8.69
CA GLU A 1097 65.09 -10.73 7.84
C GLU A 1097 64.41 -11.52 6.71
N LYS A 1098 65.06 -11.63 5.55
CA LYS A 1098 64.49 -12.32 4.39
C LYS A 1098 64.11 -13.77 4.72
N CYS A 1099 62.81 -14.08 4.70
CA CYS A 1099 62.31 -15.41 5.05
C CYS A 1099 60.96 -15.75 4.39
N ALA A 1100 60.62 -17.04 4.43
CA ALA A 1100 59.32 -17.55 3.98
C ALA A 1100 58.20 -17.10 4.93
N VAL A 1101 57.20 -16.41 4.37
CA VAL A 1101 56.00 -15.94 5.04
C VAL A 1101 54.78 -16.73 4.58
N GLU A 1102 54.05 -17.26 5.55
CA GLU A 1102 52.81 -18.01 5.42
C GLU A 1102 51.72 -17.30 6.23
N MET A 1103 50.73 -16.71 5.58
CA MET A 1103 49.60 -16.02 6.23
C MET A 1103 48.27 -16.66 5.82
N ARG A 1104 47.45 -17.06 6.80
CA ARG A 1104 46.17 -17.74 6.58
C ARG A 1104 45.09 -17.32 7.57
N ILE A 1105 43.84 -17.34 7.11
CA ILE A 1105 42.63 -17.13 7.89
C ILE A 1105 42.07 -18.48 8.37
N PHE A 1106 41.62 -18.52 9.62
CA PHE A 1106 40.96 -19.66 10.25
C PHE A 1106 39.63 -19.25 10.89
N ASP A 1107 38.67 -20.16 10.95
CA ASP A 1107 37.45 -19.98 11.74
C ASP A 1107 37.64 -20.27 13.24
N THR A 1108 36.60 -20.09 14.05
CA THR A 1108 36.60 -20.36 15.49
C THR A 1108 36.83 -21.83 15.84
N ALA A 1109 36.54 -22.77 14.93
CA ALA A 1109 36.86 -24.19 15.08
C ALA A 1109 38.32 -24.52 14.72
N GLY A 1110 39.08 -23.55 14.21
CA GLY A 1110 40.48 -23.70 13.81
C GLY A 1110 40.68 -24.35 12.44
N ARG A 1111 39.63 -24.47 11.62
CA ARG A 1111 39.72 -24.91 10.22
C ARG A 1111 40.23 -23.75 9.36
N GLN A 1112 41.09 -24.06 8.39
CA GLN A 1112 41.59 -23.08 7.43
C GLN A 1112 40.45 -22.64 6.49
N ILE A 1113 40.37 -21.33 6.26
CA ILE A 1113 39.36 -20.68 5.41
C ILE A 1113 40.00 -20.11 4.14
N ARG A 1114 41.12 -19.39 4.28
CA ARG A 1114 41.80 -18.71 3.17
C ARG A 1114 43.31 -18.67 3.39
N THR A 1115 44.09 -18.85 2.33
CA THR A 1115 45.50 -18.48 2.26
C THR A 1115 45.64 -17.10 1.63
N LEU A 1116 46.33 -16.19 2.32
CA LEU A 1116 46.59 -14.82 1.87
C LEU A 1116 48.01 -14.66 1.35
N GLU A 1117 48.99 -15.32 1.97
CA GLU A 1117 50.40 -15.25 1.61
C GLU A 1117 51.07 -16.62 1.81
N ASN A 1118 51.94 -17.02 0.88
CA ASN A 1118 52.78 -18.22 1.00
C ASN A 1118 54.03 -18.11 0.10
N ARG A 1119 54.95 -17.19 0.41
CA ARG A 1119 56.19 -16.94 -0.37
C ARG A 1119 57.29 -16.32 0.48
N ASP A 1120 58.52 -16.31 -0.03
CA ASP A 1120 59.61 -15.51 0.55
C ASP A 1120 59.32 -14.01 0.44
N ARG A 1121 59.61 -13.27 1.51
CA ARG A 1121 59.58 -11.81 1.58
C ARG A 1121 60.95 -11.26 1.99
N ALA A 1122 61.29 -10.08 1.50
CA ALA A 1122 62.46 -9.31 1.93
C ALA A 1122 62.19 -8.66 3.31
N PRO A 1123 63.21 -8.08 3.98
CA PRO A 1123 62.98 -7.24 5.15
C PRO A 1123 62.06 -6.05 4.85
N GLY A 1124 61.35 -5.56 5.87
CA GLY A 1124 60.47 -4.39 5.79
C GLY A 1124 58.99 -4.71 6.01
N ARG A 1125 58.13 -3.71 5.77
CA ARG A 1125 56.67 -3.78 5.95
C ARG A 1125 55.97 -4.21 4.65
N HIS A 1126 54.98 -5.08 4.78
CA HIS A 1126 54.18 -5.65 3.70
C HIS A 1126 52.70 -5.61 4.06
N ILE A 1127 51.85 -5.64 3.03
CA ILE A 1127 50.40 -5.53 3.16
C ILE A 1127 49.74 -6.63 2.32
N VAL A 1128 48.62 -7.17 2.80
CA VAL A 1128 47.73 -8.07 2.06
C VAL A 1128 46.27 -7.85 2.47
N THR A 1129 45.33 -8.01 1.53
CA THR A 1129 43.90 -7.75 1.75
C THR A 1129 43.11 -9.06 1.82
N TRP A 1130 42.06 -9.12 2.64
CA TRP A 1130 41.07 -10.19 2.65
C TRP A 1130 39.66 -9.63 2.45
N ASN A 1131 38.86 -10.27 1.59
CA ASN A 1131 37.54 -9.81 1.14
C ASN A 1131 36.40 -10.76 1.54
N GLY A 1132 36.46 -11.32 2.74
CA GLY A 1132 35.42 -12.21 3.28
C GLY A 1132 35.21 -13.53 2.51
N LYS A 1133 36.11 -13.91 1.59
CA LYS A 1133 35.97 -15.11 0.74
C LYS A 1133 36.95 -16.24 1.09
N ASP A 1134 36.54 -17.48 0.89
CA ASP A 1134 37.34 -18.69 1.13
C ASP A 1134 38.37 -18.97 0.01
N ASP A 1135 39.20 -20.01 0.15
CA ASP A 1135 40.17 -20.45 -0.88
C ASP A 1135 39.51 -20.87 -2.22
N ALA A 1136 38.18 -21.07 -2.26
CA ALA A 1136 37.40 -21.34 -3.48
C ALA A 1136 36.63 -20.10 -4.00
N GLY A 1137 36.83 -18.91 -3.41
CA GLY A 1137 36.21 -17.66 -3.83
C GLY A 1137 34.79 -17.41 -3.31
N ARG A 1138 34.25 -18.28 -2.45
CA ARG A 1138 32.88 -18.18 -1.91
C ARG A 1138 32.87 -17.28 -0.67
N PRO A 1139 31.85 -16.44 -0.45
CA PRO A 1139 31.74 -15.65 0.77
C PRO A 1139 31.57 -16.55 2.01
N VAL A 1140 32.13 -16.12 3.13
CA VAL A 1140 31.96 -16.78 4.43
C VAL A 1140 30.82 -16.15 5.23
N THR A 1141 30.47 -16.74 6.37
CA THR A 1141 29.44 -16.19 7.27
C THR A 1141 30.00 -15.05 8.13
N SER A 1142 29.16 -14.07 8.48
CA SER A 1142 29.48 -13.07 9.51
C SER A 1142 29.97 -13.74 10.80
N GLY A 1143 31.00 -13.20 11.44
CA GLY A 1143 31.55 -13.75 12.67
C GLY A 1143 33.03 -13.45 12.92
N VAL A 1144 33.58 -14.14 13.92
CA VAL A 1144 34.97 -14.01 14.34
C VAL A 1144 35.86 -14.99 13.57
N TYR A 1145 36.91 -14.46 12.96
CA TYR A 1145 37.97 -15.23 12.32
C TYR A 1145 39.32 -14.90 12.96
N PHE A 1146 40.33 -15.72 12.64
CA PHE A 1146 41.69 -15.55 13.13
C PHE A 1146 42.69 -15.55 11.98
N CYS A 1147 43.31 -14.40 11.72
CA CYS A 1147 44.49 -14.33 10.87
C CYS A 1147 45.71 -14.86 11.64
N ARG A 1148 46.45 -15.80 11.06
CA ARG A 1148 47.72 -16.29 11.59
C ARG A 1148 48.83 -16.06 10.57
N ILE A 1149 49.91 -15.42 11.01
CA ILE A 1149 51.17 -15.35 10.28
C ILE A 1149 52.17 -16.36 10.86
N LYS A 1150 52.99 -16.95 9.99
CA LYS A 1150 54.25 -17.62 10.31
C LYS A 1150 55.32 -17.07 9.37
N ALA A 1151 56.37 -16.50 9.95
CA ALA A 1151 57.49 -15.90 9.22
C ALA A 1151 58.80 -16.47 9.78
N GLY A 1152 59.41 -17.42 9.07
CA GLY A 1152 60.52 -18.23 9.59
C GLY A 1152 60.15 -18.94 10.90
N LYS A 1153 60.75 -18.51 12.03
CA LYS A 1153 60.44 -19.00 13.39
C LYS A 1153 59.29 -18.23 14.07
N PHE A 1154 59.02 -16.99 13.66
CA PHE A 1154 58.00 -16.13 14.26
C PHE A 1154 56.58 -16.64 13.95
N ARG A 1155 55.66 -16.49 14.90
CA ARG A 1155 54.24 -16.77 14.73
C ARG A 1155 53.41 -15.78 15.53
N GLN A 1156 52.37 -15.22 14.93
CA GLN A 1156 51.40 -14.36 15.62
C GLN A 1156 49.99 -14.63 15.10
N THR A 1157 48.98 -14.40 15.95
CA THR A 1157 47.56 -14.51 15.61
C THR A 1157 46.87 -13.18 15.94
N ARG A 1158 45.97 -12.73 15.07
CA ARG A 1158 45.06 -11.61 15.32
C ARG A 1158 43.61 -12.06 15.16
N LYS A 1159 42.74 -11.62 16.07
CA LYS A 1159 41.29 -11.73 15.92
C LYS A 1159 40.86 -10.71 14.86
N ILE A 1160 40.07 -11.14 13.89
CA ILE A 1160 39.46 -10.26 12.88
C ILE A 1160 37.94 -10.52 12.91
N ILE A 1161 37.12 -9.48 12.72
CA ILE A 1161 35.66 -9.57 12.80
C ILE A 1161 35.09 -9.22 11.42
N TYR A 1162 34.50 -10.20 10.76
CA TYR A 1162 33.81 -9.99 9.49
C TYR A 1162 32.32 -9.84 9.75
N LEU A 1163 31.72 -8.78 9.23
CA LEU A 1163 30.29 -8.59 9.12
C LEU A 1163 29.98 -8.69 7.63
N ARG A 1164 29.12 -9.63 7.25
CA ARG A 1164 28.45 -9.64 5.95
C ARG A 1164 27.13 -8.92 6.09
#